data_AF-A0A3D2FL37-F1
#
_entry.id   AF-A0A3D2FL37-F1
#
_cell.length_a   1.000
_cell.length_b   1.000
_cell.length_c   1.000
_cell.angle_alpha   90.00
_cell.angle_beta   90.00
_cell.angle_gamma   90.00
#
_symmetry.space_group_name_H-M   'P 1'
#
loop_
_entity.id
_entity.type
_entity.pdbx_description
1 polymer ?
#
loop_
_entity_poly.entity_id
_entity_poly.type
_entity_poly.pdbx_seq_one_letter_code
_entity_poly.pdbx_strand_id
1 'polypeptide(L)'
;MQNKNAYVSQKEVPFPQNTVLISRTDTKGIVTYANDAFVEISGYSREELIGKSHNIVRHPDMPPQAFKWLWDTLEERRPWRGTVKNRCKNGDYYWVRATVAPVFEGGEVIGYSSVRRPPTREQVAEAETLYRKLNQSGEQIVSKFERYKFGNWTLSRKLQFAIQVTLLAALGYGQYSVFEHMKEDARMAAVRDAGKLSNEIIDSSNMLMVAGQIGDPDLRKLLLHKISVSEGVRSVQVVRAKPVVDAYGPGLPEEQISNDVQRRVIETKQKIVTFNEDGTHVHVVTPYLASKDFHGTDCTGCHQVEEGAVLGVSELEIDVTPQFDAIAKLEQRTLIGQIVLQVFLFFYLAFLVKKYVANPADVAQRDFEKLMQGDMNEEIDISGRDELGVLLCGVQTMQSYLRTIVDEVVTPVSKMQKRISDMGNRVSGVADNAANERQHIQQIVGTMEGFSHSVAGVANMAGDSLGDARAMQQVVEANSRNMELSIAATSKVADTVLGTSRTISDLGGAVDNIGSIANAIKEIAEQTNLLALNAAIEAARAGEQGRGFAVVADEVRKLAERTASSTKDITRTIGEVSAISDAAVKSMHDAVAEVETGISLIRKNGEGLKEIMDATNSVSQRIEHIAGASKEQSEAGASVSASLDSLSSLVDSNAQAAIEAKGEAEELGKAAVELRKAGYPLTKCAIG
;
A
#
# COMPACT_ATOMS: atom_id res chain seq x y z
N MET A 1 -30.91 -25.33 -4.75
CA MET A 1 -31.81 -25.26 -5.92
C MET A 1 -31.01 -24.77 -7.13
N GLN A 2 -31.05 -25.49 -8.24
CA GLN A 2 -30.41 -25.10 -9.50
C GLN A 2 -31.35 -24.12 -10.22
N ASN A 3 -30.90 -22.94 -10.60
CA ASN A 3 -31.74 -22.01 -11.36
C ASN A 3 -31.76 -22.44 -12.84
N LYS A 4 -32.53 -23.50 -13.15
CA LYS A 4 -32.61 -24.10 -14.50
C LYS A 4 -33.16 -23.14 -15.57
N ASN A 5 -33.75 -22.01 -15.17
CA ASN A 5 -34.37 -21.03 -16.06
C ASN A 5 -33.53 -19.75 -16.25
N ALA A 6 -32.27 -19.73 -15.81
CA ALA A 6 -31.41 -18.56 -15.99
C ALA A 6 -30.95 -18.42 -17.46
N TYR A 7 -31.05 -17.22 -18.04
CA TYR A 7 -30.54 -16.93 -19.39
C TYR A 7 -29.02 -17.17 -19.47
N VAL A 8 -28.58 -17.96 -20.44
CA VAL A 8 -27.16 -18.30 -20.68
C VAL A 8 -26.80 -18.01 -22.12
N SER A 9 -25.72 -17.25 -22.34
CA SER A 9 -25.09 -17.04 -23.64
C SER A 9 -23.98 -18.09 -23.86
N GLN A 10 -23.61 -18.33 -25.12
CA GLN A 10 -22.47 -19.20 -25.47
C GLN A 10 -21.13 -18.46 -25.54
N LYS A 11 -21.06 -17.23 -24.99
CA LYS A 11 -19.85 -16.41 -25.00
C LYS A 11 -19.02 -16.66 -23.73
N GLU A 12 -17.78 -17.12 -23.91
CA GLU A 12 -16.80 -17.22 -22.83
C GLU A 12 -16.18 -15.84 -22.54
N VAL A 13 -16.22 -15.40 -21.29
CA VAL A 13 -15.48 -14.24 -20.78
C VAL A 13 -14.07 -14.69 -20.43
N PRO A 14 -13.02 -14.07 -21.00
CA PRO A 14 -11.64 -14.43 -20.68
C PRO A 14 -11.32 -14.13 -19.22
N PHE A 15 -10.57 -15.01 -18.58
CA PHE A 15 -10.11 -14.80 -17.21
C PHE A 15 -9.14 -13.60 -17.16
N PRO A 16 -9.33 -12.63 -16.25
CA PRO A 16 -8.49 -11.43 -16.19
C PRO A 16 -7.02 -11.75 -15.87
N GLN A 17 -6.09 -11.18 -16.64
CA GLN A 17 -4.64 -11.42 -16.48
C GLN A 17 -4.13 -10.91 -15.13
N ASN A 18 -3.14 -11.61 -14.54
CA ASN A 18 -2.51 -11.25 -13.26
C ASN A 18 -3.46 -11.07 -12.07
N THR A 19 -4.67 -11.66 -12.13
CA THR A 19 -5.62 -11.61 -11.03
C THR A 19 -5.92 -13.00 -10.46
N VAL A 20 -6.52 -13.01 -9.28
CA VAL A 20 -7.06 -14.21 -8.63
C VAL A 20 -8.46 -13.86 -8.17
N LEU A 21 -9.43 -14.74 -8.41
CA LEU A 21 -10.79 -14.51 -7.89
C LEU A 21 -10.91 -15.14 -6.51
N ILE A 22 -11.34 -14.35 -5.53
CA ILE A 22 -11.44 -14.76 -4.13
C ILE A 22 -12.87 -14.52 -3.66
N SER A 23 -13.44 -15.54 -3.01
CA SER A 23 -14.70 -15.40 -2.28
C SER A 23 -14.64 -16.17 -0.97
N ARG A 24 -15.23 -15.63 0.10
CA ARG A 24 -15.47 -16.37 1.35
C ARG A 24 -16.96 -16.58 1.57
N THR A 25 -17.31 -17.67 2.22
CA THR A 25 -18.67 -17.99 2.60
C THR A 25 -18.74 -18.39 4.07
N ASP A 26 -19.93 -18.30 4.67
CA ASP A 26 -20.23 -19.01 5.91
C ASP A 26 -20.32 -20.54 5.70
N THR A 27 -20.64 -21.28 6.76
CA THR A 27 -20.83 -22.75 6.73
C THR A 27 -22.03 -23.20 5.88
N LYS A 28 -22.95 -22.29 5.53
CA LYS A 28 -24.11 -22.55 4.68
C LYS A 28 -23.88 -22.18 3.21
N GLY A 29 -22.68 -21.70 2.86
CA GLY A 29 -22.34 -21.28 1.50
C GLY A 29 -22.90 -19.90 1.11
N ILE A 30 -23.24 -19.06 2.09
CA ILE A 30 -23.63 -17.66 1.89
C ILE A 30 -22.36 -16.82 1.79
N VAL A 31 -22.24 -16.02 0.73
CA VAL A 31 -21.05 -15.21 0.47
C VAL A 31 -20.92 -14.10 1.51
N THR A 32 -19.79 -14.08 2.21
CA THR A 32 -19.43 -13.06 3.22
C THR A 32 -18.38 -12.09 2.71
N TYR A 33 -17.64 -12.47 1.66
CA TYR A 33 -16.64 -11.62 1.03
C TYR A 33 -16.43 -12.00 -0.44
N ALA A 34 -16.17 -11.00 -1.28
CA ALA A 34 -15.79 -11.14 -2.68
C ALA A 34 -14.83 -10.00 -3.07
N ASN A 35 -13.69 -10.34 -3.69
CA ASN A 35 -12.75 -9.33 -4.17
C ASN A 35 -13.21 -8.69 -5.50
N ASP A 36 -12.64 -7.53 -5.85
CA ASP A 36 -13.05 -6.75 -7.04
C ASP A 36 -13.00 -7.57 -8.32
N ALA A 37 -11.95 -8.36 -8.53
CA ALA A 37 -11.83 -9.22 -9.72
C ALA A 37 -12.98 -10.23 -9.84
N PHE A 38 -13.49 -10.78 -8.72
CA PHE A 38 -14.65 -11.67 -8.74
C PHE A 38 -15.95 -10.91 -9.03
N VAL A 39 -16.10 -9.71 -8.48
CA VAL A 39 -17.24 -8.81 -8.75
C VAL A 39 -17.27 -8.48 -10.26
N GLU A 40 -16.16 -8.00 -10.81
CA GLU A 40 -16.01 -7.57 -12.20
C GLU A 40 -16.32 -8.68 -13.21
N ILE A 41 -15.66 -9.84 -13.11
CA ILE A 41 -15.89 -10.95 -14.04
C ILE A 41 -17.31 -11.53 -13.92
N SER A 42 -17.90 -11.50 -12.72
CA SER A 42 -19.26 -12.01 -12.51
C SER A 42 -20.33 -11.07 -13.05
N GLY A 43 -20.05 -9.77 -13.14
CA GLY A 43 -21.00 -8.73 -13.53
C GLY A 43 -22.10 -8.44 -12.51
N TYR A 44 -22.05 -9.05 -11.32
CA TYR A 44 -22.91 -8.70 -10.19
C TYR A 44 -22.26 -7.60 -9.36
N SER A 45 -23.07 -6.71 -8.77
CA SER A 45 -22.53 -5.77 -7.78
C SER A 45 -22.15 -6.51 -6.49
N ARG A 46 -21.28 -5.92 -5.67
CA ARG A 46 -20.88 -6.52 -4.39
C ARG A 46 -22.09 -6.75 -3.49
N GLU A 47 -23.03 -5.82 -3.45
CA GLU A 47 -24.27 -5.88 -2.67
C GLU A 47 -25.19 -7.02 -3.12
N GLU A 48 -25.16 -7.37 -4.41
CA GLU A 48 -25.89 -8.52 -4.96
C GLU A 48 -25.24 -9.87 -4.61
N LEU A 49 -23.93 -9.88 -4.37
CA LEU A 49 -23.18 -11.09 -4.01
C LEU A 49 -23.20 -11.34 -2.50
N ILE A 50 -22.92 -10.33 -1.67
CA ILE A 50 -22.84 -10.47 -0.22
C ILE A 50 -24.20 -10.83 0.37
N GLY A 51 -24.23 -11.82 1.27
CA GLY A 51 -25.46 -12.32 1.89
C GLY A 51 -26.31 -13.22 1.00
N LYS A 52 -25.89 -13.48 -0.26
CA LYS A 52 -26.53 -14.46 -1.15
C LYS A 52 -25.75 -15.77 -1.16
N SER A 53 -26.45 -16.85 -1.51
CA SER A 53 -25.80 -18.14 -1.71
C SER A 53 -24.84 -18.07 -2.91
N HIS A 54 -23.67 -18.69 -2.77
CA HIS A 54 -22.65 -18.76 -3.84
C HIS A 54 -23.21 -19.37 -5.14
N ASN A 55 -24.31 -20.11 -5.06
CA ASN A 55 -25.01 -20.66 -6.21
C ASN A 55 -25.50 -19.63 -7.25
N ILE A 56 -25.50 -18.32 -6.94
CA ILE A 56 -25.91 -17.25 -7.86
C ILE A 56 -25.06 -17.19 -9.15
N VAL A 57 -23.78 -17.58 -9.06
CA VAL A 57 -22.86 -17.64 -10.22
C VAL A 57 -22.80 -19.02 -10.86
N ARG A 58 -23.63 -19.97 -10.42
CA ARG A 58 -23.58 -21.35 -10.92
C ARG A 58 -24.11 -21.43 -12.36
N HIS A 59 -23.32 -22.01 -13.26
CA HIS A 59 -23.78 -22.29 -14.61
C HIS A 59 -24.75 -23.50 -14.64
N PRO A 60 -25.84 -23.47 -15.44
CA PRO A 60 -26.77 -24.59 -15.59
C PRO A 60 -26.13 -25.91 -16.03
N ASP A 61 -25.17 -25.87 -16.96
CA ASP A 61 -24.38 -27.04 -17.40
C ASP A 61 -23.65 -27.78 -16.28
N MET A 62 -23.41 -27.14 -15.13
CA MET A 62 -22.67 -27.77 -14.04
C MET A 62 -23.54 -28.85 -13.34
N PRO A 63 -23.13 -30.12 -13.38
CA PRO A 63 -23.90 -31.24 -12.82
C PRO A 63 -24.07 -31.11 -11.30
N PRO A 64 -25.25 -31.41 -10.73
CA PRO A 64 -25.45 -31.48 -9.28
C PRO A 64 -24.43 -32.36 -8.55
N GLN A 65 -23.99 -33.45 -9.18
CA GLN A 65 -23.01 -34.40 -8.65
C GLN A 65 -21.64 -33.76 -8.39
N ALA A 66 -21.23 -32.78 -9.22
CA ALA A 66 -19.98 -32.04 -8.99
C ALA A 66 -20.00 -31.21 -7.70
N PHE A 67 -21.17 -30.65 -7.35
CA PHE A 67 -21.32 -29.89 -6.11
C PHE A 67 -21.54 -30.79 -4.90
N LYS A 68 -22.23 -31.93 -5.08
CA LYS A 68 -22.27 -32.95 -4.02
C LYS A 68 -20.85 -33.38 -3.66
N TRP A 69 -20.01 -33.67 -4.66
CA TRP A 69 -18.60 -34.00 -4.44
C TRP A 69 -17.82 -32.87 -3.73
N LEU A 70 -18.05 -31.60 -4.11
CA LEU A 70 -17.50 -30.45 -3.40
C LEU A 70 -17.88 -30.48 -1.91
N TRP A 71 -19.17 -30.56 -1.59
CA TRP A 71 -19.67 -30.48 -0.22
C TRP A 71 -19.26 -31.68 0.62
N ASP A 72 -19.39 -32.90 0.08
CA ASP A 72 -18.95 -34.13 0.76
C ASP A 72 -17.43 -34.03 1.12
N THR A 73 -16.60 -33.47 0.22
CA THR A 73 -15.15 -33.26 0.50
C THR A 73 -14.91 -32.22 1.60
N LEU A 74 -15.70 -31.14 1.62
CA LEU A 74 -15.56 -30.07 2.60
C LEU A 74 -16.07 -30.48 4.00
N GLU A 75 -17.11 -31.31 4.08
CA GLU A 75 -17.62 -31.90 5.33
C GLU A 75 -16.58 -32.84 5.96
N GLU A 76 -15.76 -33.51 5.15
CA GLU A 76 -14.57 -34.26 5.61
C GLU A 76 -13.40 -33.36 6.08
N ARG A 77 -13.60 -32.04 6.16
CA ARG A 77 -12.59 -31.04 6.54
C ARG A 77 -11.40 -30.96 5.59
N ARG A 78 -11.60 -31.30 4.30
CA ARG A 78 -10.53 -31.32 3.29
C ARG A 78 -10.73 -30.23 2.23
N PRO A 79 -9.63 -29.71 1.65
CA PRO A 79 -9.75 -28.80 0.52
C PRO A 79 -10.22 -29.56 -0.73
N TRP A 80 -11.19 -28.98 -1.42
CA TRP A 80 -11.65 -29.46 -2.71
C TRP A 80 -11.00 -28.67 -3.85
N ARG A 81 -10.72 -29.34 -4.96
CA ARG A 81 -10.22 -28.70 -6.18
C ARG A 81 -10.93 -29.23 -7.42
N GLY A 82 -11.42 -28.33 -8.26
CA GLY A 82 -12.09 -28.69 -9.51
C GLY A 82 -12.22 -27.53 -10.49
N THR A 83 -12.44 -27.87 -11.75
CA THR A 83 -12.67 -26.91 -12.84
C THR A 83 -14.16 -26.59 -12.91
N VAL A 84 -14.57 -25.34 -12.65
CA VAL A 84 -15.98 -24.96 -12.56
C VAL A 84 -16.32 -23.99 -13.68
N LYS A 85 -17.46 -24.22 -14.34
CA LYS A 85 -18.10 -23.28 -15.24
C LYS A 85 -19.04 -22.39 -14.43
N ASN A 86 -18.80 -21.10 -14.45
CA ASN A 86 -19.66 -20.10 -13.80
C ASN A 86 -20.38 -19.25 -14.83
N ARG A 87 -21.50 -18.66 -14.42
CA ARG A 87 -22.36 -17.78 -15.21
C ARG A 87 -22.27 -16.35 -14.69
N CYS A 88 -22.08 -15.40 -15.59
CA CYS A 88 -22.14 -13.96 -15.35
C CYS A 88 -23.60 -13.46 -15.26
N LYS A 89 -23.82 -12.28 -14.68
CA LYS A 89 -25.16 -11.67 -14.57
C LYS A 89 -25.86 -11.54 -15.93
N ASN A 90 -25.12 -11.10 -16.95
CA ASN A 90 -25.59 -10.92 -18.33
C ASN A 90 -25.87 -12.24 -19.10
N GLY A 91 -25.52 -13.40 -18.51
CA GLY A 91 -25.69 -14.71 -19.11
C GLY A 91 -24.43 -15.31 -19.75
N ASP A 92 -23.36 -14.54 -19.96
CA ASP A 92 -22.08 -15.08 -20.42
C ASP A 92 -21.48 -16.05 -19.38
N TYR A 93 -20.43 -16.78 -19.73
CA TYR A 93 -19.80 -17.73 -18.82
C TYR A 93 -18.29 -17.59 -18.73
N TYR A 94 -17.70 -18.08 -17.64
CA TYR A 94 -16.25 -18.15 -17.48
C TYR A 94 -15.84 -19.45 -16.78
N TRP A 95 -14.65 -19.92 -17.11
CA TRP A 95 -14.06 -21.11 -16.52
C TRP A 95 -13.03 -20.75 -15.45
N VAL A 96 -13.10 -21.46 -14.33
CA VAL A 96 -12.16 -21.30 -13.22
C VAL A 96 -11.63 -22.65 -12.78
N ARG A 97 -10.36 -22.71 -12.38
CA ARG A 97 -9.87 -23.78 -11.52
C ARG A 97 -9.98 -23.32 -10.08
N ALA A 98 -11.01 -23.80 -9.40
CA ALA A 98 -11.31 -23.44 -8.02
C ALA A 98 -10.60 -24.37 -7.05
N THR A 99 -9.97 -23.81 -6.02
CA THR A 99 -9.59 -24.50 -4.78
C THR A 99 -10.46 -23.93 -3.66
N VAL A 100 -11.25 -24.76 -3.02
CA VAL A 100 -12.13 -24.38 -1.90
C VAL A 100 -11.59 -25.06 -0.65
N ALA A 101 -11.27 -24.29 0.38
CA ALA A 101 -10.74 -24.80 1.64
C ALA A 101 -11.65 -24.40 2.80
N PRO A 102 -11.86 -25.28 3.80
CA PRO A 102 -12.48 -24.90 5.06
C PRO A 102 -11.62 -23.87 5.80
N VAL A 103 -12.27 -22.90 6.43
CA VAL A 103 -11.66 -21.91 7.30
C VAL A 103 -11.97 -22.31 8.74
N PHE A 104 -10.94 -22.43 9.56
CA PHE A 104 -11.06 -22.91 10.94
C PHE A 104 -10.86 -21.77 11.94
N GLU A 105 -11.60 -21.85 13.04
CA GLU A 105 -11.38 -21.04 14.24
C GLU A 105 -11.69 -21.88 15.48
N GLY A 106 -10.73 -22.02 16.40
CA GLY A 106 -10.91 -22.83 17.61
C GLY A 106 -11.15 -24.32 17.33
N GLY A 107 -10.68 -24.83 16.19
CA GLY A 107 -10.89 -26.22 15.75
C GLY A 107 -12.25 -26.48 15.07
N GLU A 108 -13.11 -25.47 14.96
CA GLU A 108 -14.40 -25.55 14.25
C GLU A 108 -14.34 -24.87 12.88
N VAL A 109 -15.13 -25.37 11.92
CA VAL A 109 -15.24 -24.76 10.59
C VAL A 109 -16.22 -23.60 10.68
N ILE A 110 -15.73 -22.37 10.48
CA ILE A 110 -16.55 -21.15 10.48
C ILE A 110 -17.06 -20.76 9.10
N GLY A 111 -16.50 -21.36 8.05
CA GLY A 111 -16.86 -21.08 6.66
C GLY A 111 -15.89 -21.66 5.66
N TYR A 112 -15.96 -21.19 4.42
CA TYR A 112 -15.13 -21.67 3.33
C TYR A 112 -14.49 -20.52 2.56
N SER A 113 -13.25 -20.70 2.14
CA SER A 113 -12.52 -19.77 1.29
C SER A 113 -12.26 -20.41 -0.07
N SER A 114 -12.63 -19.72 -1.14
CA SER A 114 -12.38 -20.17 -2.50
C SER A 114 -11.40 -19.25 -3.20
N VAL A 115 -10.32 -19.85 -3.70
CA VAL A 115 -9.30 -19.20 -4.53
C VAL A 115 -9.37 -19.80 -5.93
N ARG A 116 -9.51 -18.95 -6.95
CA ARG A 116 -9.72 -19.36 -8.33
C ARG A 116 -8.63 -18.82 -9.24
N ARG A 117 -8.08 -19.71 -10.07
CA ARG A 117 -7.06 -19.41 -11.08
C ARG A 117 -7.56 -19.79 -12.47
N PRO A 118 -6.97 -19.25 -13.54
CA PRO A 118 -7.32 -19.67 -14.89
C PRO A 118 -7.01 -21.16 -15.08
N PRO A 119 -7.96 -21.97 -15.58
CA PRO A 119 -7.70 -23.35 -15.96
C PRO A 119 -6.93 -23.41 -17.29
N THR A 120 -6.17 -24.49 -17.52
CA THR A 120 -5.62 -24.76 -18.85
C THR A 120 -6.74 -25.19 -19.80
N ARG A 121 -6.56 -24.98 -21.11
CA ARG A 121 -7.57 -25.41 -22.10
C ARG A 121 -7.81 -26.92 -22.09
N GLU A 122 -6.78 -27.70 -21.80
CA GLU A 122 -6.89 -29.15 -21.55
C GLU A 122 -7.81 -29.47 -20.36
N GLN A 123 -7.64 -28.77 -19.23
CA GLN A 123 -8.49 -28.95 -18.04
C GLN A 123 -9.95 -28.58 -18.29
N VAL A 124 -10.21 -27.61 -19.17
CA VAL A 124 -11.56 -27.25 -19.59
C VAL A 124 -12.17 -28.37 -20.43
N ALA A 125 -11.45 -28.87 -21.43
CA ALA A 125 -11.93 -29.96 -22.30
C ALA A 125 -12.21 -31.27 -21.52
N GLU A 126 -11.35 -31.61 -20.56
CA GLU A 126 -11.56 -32.74 -19.65
C GLU A 126 -12.83 -32.55 -18.80
N ALA A 127 -13.00 -31.36 -18.20
CA ALA A 127 -14.14 -31.05 -17.36
C ALA A 127 -15.46 -31.06 -18.15
N GLU A 128 -15.49 -30.50 -19.37
CA GLU A 128 -16.65 -30.52 -20.25
C GLU A 128 -17.07 -31.95 -20.61
N THR A 129 -16.10 -32.81 -20.96
CA THR A 129 -16.36 -34.21 -21.27
C THR A 129 -16.94 -34.95 -20.07
N LEU A 130 -16.33 -34.76 -18.89
CA LEU A 130 -16.80 -35.36 -17.64
C LEU A 130 -18.20 -34.89 -17.27
N TYR A 131 -18.46 -33.58 -17.32
CA TYR A 131 -19.74 -32.99 -16.93
C TYR A 131 -20.87 -33.35 -17.89
N ARG A 132 -20.59 -33.45 -19.20
CA ARG A 132 -21.53 -33.97 -20.18
C ARG A 132 -21.92 -35.41 -19.86
N LYS A 133 -20.94 -36.27 -19.56
CA LYS A 133 -21.19 -37.67 -19.18
C LYS A 133 -22.05 -37.76 -17.91
N LEU A 134 -21.72 -37.01 -16.86
CA LEU A 134 -22.45 -37.04 -15.59
C LEU A 134 -23.90 -36.56 -15.70
N ASN A 135 -24.15 -35.53 -16.51
CA ASN A 135 -25.49 -35.04 -16.79
C ASN A 135 -26.33 -36.06 -17.58
N GLN A 136 -25.69 -36.91 -18.41
CA GLN A 136 -26.35 -37.96 -19.19
C GLN A 136 -26.54 -39.27 -18.41
N SER A 137 -25.53 -39.72 -17.66
CA SER A 137 -25.54 -41.03 -16.98
C SER A 137 -26.19 -40.99 -15.60
N GLY A 138 -26.25 -39.83 -14.95
CA GLY A 138 -26.70 -39.71 -13.56
C GLY A 138 -25.74 -40.31 -12.54
N GLU A 139 -24.60 -40.87 -12.97
CA GLU A 139 -23.61 -41.49 -12.10
C GLU A 139 -23.09 -40.50 -11.06
N GLN A 140 -22.84 -40.99 -9.84
CA GLN A 140 -22.19 -40.21 -8.79
C GLN A 140 -20.71 -40.06 -9.12
N ILE A 141 -20.14 -38.89 -8.82
CA ILE A 141 -18.68 -38.74 -8.79
C ILE A 141 -18.20 -39.47 -7.54
N VAL A 142 -17.76 -40.71 -7.73
CA VAL A 142 -17.04 -41.43 -6.67
C VAL A 142 -15.71 -40.71 -6.49
N SER A 143 -15.56 -40.05 -5.35
CA SER A 143 -14.31 -39.47 -4.89
C SER A 143 -13.18 -40.48 -5.13
N LYS A 144 -12.06 -40.06 -5.75
CA LYS A 144 -10.89 -40.94 -5.99
C LYS A 144 -10.44 -41.66 -4.70
N PHE A 145 -10.77 -41.13 -3.53
CA PHE A 145 -10.47 -41.70 -2.23
C PHE A 145 -11.30 -42.94 -1.89
N GLU A 146 -12.54 -43.09 -2.35
CA GLU A 146 -13.33 -44.32 -2.11
C GLU A 146 -12.87 -45.52 -2.96
N ARG A 147 -12.16 -45.24 -4.07
CA ARG A 147 -11.73 -46.26 -5.04
C ARG A 147 -10.59 -47.16 -4.57
N TYR A 148 -9.86 -46.77 -3.51
CA TYR A 148 -8.72 -47.51 -2.98
C TYR A 148 -8.85 -47.72 -1.46
N LYS A 149 -9.50 -48.83 -1.04
CA LYS A 149 -9.70 -49.18 0.38
C LYS A 149 -8.39 -49.21 1.18
N PHE A 150 -7.28 -49.63 0.58
CA PHE A 150 -5.94 -49.60 1.19
C PHE A 150 -5.31 -48.19 1.23
N GLY A 151 -5.68 -47.30 0.30
CA GLY A 151 -5.15 -45.95 0.19
C GLY A 151 -5.48 -45.07 1.41
N ASN A 152 -6.63 -45.31 2.04
CA ASN A 152 -7.13 -44.52 3.17
C ASN A 152 -6.66 -45.01 4.54
N TRP A 153 -5.89 -46.11 4.61
CA TRP A 153 -5.31 -46.55 5.88
C TRP A 153 -4.28 -45.54 6.39
N THR A 154 -4.23 -45.35 7.71
CA THR A 154 -3.17 -44.56 8.34
C THR A 154 -1.80 -45.16 7.99
N LEU A 155 -0.77 -44.32 7.94
CA LEU A 155 0.59 -44.77 7.63
C LEU A 155 1.03 -45.91 8.56
N SER A 156 0.68 -45.82 9.85
CA SER A 156 0.95 -46.87 10.83
C SER A 156 0.32 -48.22 10.46
N ARG A 157 -0.95 -48.24 10.02
CA ARG A 157 -1.63 -49.47 9.60
C ARG A 157 -1.03 -50.05 8.32
N LYS A 158 -0.63 -49.22 7.36
CA LYS A 158 0.02 -49.67 6.12
C LYS A 158 1.36 -50.33 6.39
N LEU A 159 2.22 -49.67 7.18
CA LEU A 159 3.52 -50.21 7.57
C LEU A 159 3.37 -51.51 8.36
N GLN A 160 2.46 -51.53 9.32
CA GLN A 160 2.18 -52.73 10.11
C GLN A 160 1.75 -53.90 9.21
N PHE A 161 0.80 -53.68 8.30
CA PHE A 161 0.35 -54.72 7.39
C PHE A 161 1.47 -55.22 6.47
N ALA A 162 2.22 -54.32 5.83
CA ALA A 162 3.30 -54.69 4.92
C ALA A 162 4.42 -55.48 5.61
N ILE A 163 4.85 -55.03 6.79
CA ILE A 163 5.89 -55.72 7.56
C ILE A 163 5.40 -57.08 8.04
N GLN A 164 4.18 -57.17 8.57
CA GLN A 164 3.63 -58.42 9.12
C GLN A 164 3.41 -59.49 8.05
N VAL A 165 2.86 -59.12 6.88
CA VAL A 165 2.69 -60.04 5.76
C VAL A 165 4.05 -60.54 5.26
N THR A 166 5.04 -59.65 5.16
CA THR A 166 6.39 -60.01 4.72
C THR A 166 7.08 -60.95 5.72
N LEU A 167 6.98 -60.67 7.03
CA LEU A 167 7.53 -61.52 8.08
C LEU A 167 6.86 -62.90 8.11
N LEU A 168 5.52 -62.95 8.01
CA LEU A 168 4.78 -64.22 7.98
C LEU A 168 5.19 -65.07 6.77
N ALA A 169 5.30 -64.47 5.59
CA ALA A 169 5.72 -65.17 4.38
C ALA A 169 7.17 -65.67 4.49
N ALA A 170 8.09 -64.81 4.93
CA ALA A 170 9.51 -65.16 5.03
C ALA A 170 9.76 -66.24 6.11
N LEU A 171 9.19 -66.09 7.30
CA LEU A 171 9.36 -67.05 8.40
C LEU A 171 8.62 -68.36 8.11
N GLY A 172 7.40 -68.30 7.56
CA GLY A 172 6.65 -69.49 7.18
C GLY A 172 7.35 -70.30 6.10
N TYR A 173 7.86 -69.64 5.06
CA TYR A 173 8.64 -70.31 4.01
C TYR A 173 9.96 -70.87 4.54
N GLY A 174 10.68 -70.12 5.38
CA GLY A 174 11.92 -70.58 6.01
C GLY A 174 11.69 -71.82 6.88
N GLN A 175 10.64 -71.82 7.69
CA GLN A 175 10.23 -72.97 8.50
C GLN A 175 9.93 -74.19 7.63
N TYR A 176 9.05 -74.04 6.63
CA TYR A 176 8.68 -75.11 5.70
C TYR A 176 9.92 -75.72 5.03
N SER A 177 10.81 -74.88 4.50
CA SER A 177 12.04 -75.32 3.83
C SER A 177 12.95 -76.15 4.74
N VAL A 178 13.16 -75.71 5.99
CA VAL A 178 14.01 -76.43 6.95
C VAL A 178 13.42 -77.81 7.30
N PHE A 179 12.12 -77.88 7.57
CA PHE A 179 11.50 -79.15 7.96
C PHE A 179 11.41 -80.15 6.81
N GLU A 180 11.20 -79.69 5.58
CA GLU A 180 11.28 -80.56 4.40
C GLU A 180 12.70 -81.11 4.19
N HIS A 181 13.74 -80.28 4.33
CA HIS A 181 15.12 -80.76 4.28
C HIS A 181 15.42 -81.77 5.39
N MET A 182 14.93 -81.57 6.61
CA MET A 182 15.12 -82.52 7.71
C MET A 182 14.46 -83.89 7.44
N LYS A 183 13.26 -83.91 6.84
CA LYS A 183 12.59 -85.16 6.43
C LYS A 183 13.39 -85.88 5.34
N GLU A 184 13.92 -85.13 4.38
CA GLU A 184 14.78 -85.67 3.33
C GLU A 184 16.09 -86.24 3.90
N ASP A 185 16.74 -85.53 4.82
CA ASP A 185 17.93 -85.99 5.53
C ASP A 185 17.66 -87.27 6.34
N ALA A 186 16.51 -87.36 7.00
CA ALA A 186 16.08 -88.55 7.72
C ALA A 186 15.90 -89.76 6.79
N ARG A 187 15.28 -89.56 5.62
CA ARG A 187 15.17 -90.59 4.58
C ARG A 187 16.54 -91.04 4.08
N MET A 188 17.42 -90.08 3.77
CA MET A 188 18.77 -90.37 3.30
C MET A 188 19.63 -91.06 4.36
N ALA A 189 19.44 -90.73 5.64
CA ALA A 189 20.07 -91.45 6.76
C ALA A 189 19.61 -92.90 6.81
N ALA A 190 18.29 -93.16 6.73
CA ALA A 190 17.77 -94.52 6.71
C ALA A 190 18.27 -95.35 5.51
N VAL A 191 18.41 -94.75 4.32
CA VAL A 191 19.02 -95.43 3.16
C VAL A 191 20.47 -95.82 3.40
N ARG A 192 21.23 -94.97 4.12
CA ARG A 192 22.63 -95.25 4.51
C ARG A 192 22.70 -96.34 5.58
N ASP A 193 21.85 -96.28 6.59
CA ASP A 193 21.82 -97.26 7.67
C ASP A 193 21.35 -98.63 7.17
N ALA A 194 20.38 -98.69 6.24
CA ALA A 194 20.05 -99.91 5.50
C ALA A 194 21.27 -100.48 4.75
N GLY A 195 22.08 -99.63 4.13
CA GLY A 195 23.31 -100.06 3.45
C GLY A 195 24.33 -100.68 4.40
N LYS A 196 24.54 -100.07 5.58
CA LYS A 196 25.41 -100.63 6.62
C LYS A 196 24.89 -101.96 7.12
N LEU A 197 23.59 -102.05 7.39
CA LEU A 197 22.96 -103.27 7.87
C LEU A 197 23.01 -104.39 6.83
N SER A 198 22.80 -104.07 5.54
CA SER A 198 23.04 -105.01 4.44
C SER A 198 24.48 -105.55 4.44
N ASN A 199 25.48 -104.73 4.75
CA ASN A 199 26.86 -105.20 4.86
C ASN A 199 27.06 -106.08 6.10
N GLU A 200 26.49 -105.71 7.25
CA GLU A 200 26.56 -106.54 8.47
C GLU A 200 25.90 -107.91 8.30
N ILE A 201 24.79 -107.99 7.56
CA ILE A 201 24.12 -109.24 7.21
C ILE A 201 25.07 -110.19 6.47
N ILE A 202 25.75 -109.69 5.43
CA ILE A 202 26.64 -110.52 4.63
C ILE A 202 27.95 -110.83 5.36
N ASP A 203 28.51 -109.89 6.14
CA ASP A 203 29.71 -110.15 6.94
C ASP A 203 29.45 -111.21 8.02
N SER A 204 28.28 -111.16 8.66
CA SER A 204 27.84 -112.19 9.61
C SER A 204 27.58 -113.53 8.91
N SER A 205 27.02 -113.50 7.70
CA SER A 205 26.82 -114.70 6.88
C SER A 205 28.16 -115.31 6.44
N ASN A 206 29.14 -114.48 6.07
CA ASN A 206 30.50 -114.89 5.72
C ASN A 206 31.20 -115.52 6.93
N MET A 207 31.05 -114.95 8.14
CA MET A 207 31.56 -115.57 9.36
C MET A 207 30.94 -116.95 9.62
N LEU A 208 29.63 -117.10 9.44
CA LEU A 208 28.96 -118.40 9.51
C LEU A 208 29.44 -119.37 8.40
N MET A 209 29.72 -118.87 7.19
CA MET A 209 30.27 -119.67 6.08
C MET A 209 31.67 -120.18 6.41
N VAL A 210 32.57 -119.31 6.86
CA VAL A 210 33.97 -119.66 7.22
C VAL A 210 34.02 -120.59 8.43
N ALA A 211 33.13 -120.43 9.40
CA ALA A 211 32.99 -121.34 10.54
C ALA A 211 32.34 -122.69 10.19
N GLY A 212 31.88 -122.88 8.94
CA GLY A 212 31.18 -124.08 8.49
C GLY A 212 29.75 -124.24 9.06
N GLN A 213 29.21 -123.18 9.68
CA GLN A 213 27.92 -123.19 10.38
C GLN A 213 26.76 -122.65 9.53
N ILE A 214 27.04 -122.05 8.37
CA ILE A 214 26.02 -121.48 7.48
C ILE A 214 24.97 -122.49 7.01
N GLY A 215 25.27 -123.79 7.00
CA GLY A 215 24.35 -124.84 6.60
C GLY A 215 23.16 -125.00 7.56
N ASP A 216 23.33 -124.62 8.83
CA ASP A 216 22.31 -124.73 9.88
C ASP A 216 21.22 -123.66 9.73
N PRO A 217 19.96 -124.05 9.42
CA PRO A 217 18.85 -123.11 9.29
C PRO A 217 18.54 -122.32 10.56
N ASP A 218 18.74 -122.90 11.75
CA ASP A 218 18.38 -122.24 13.02
C ASP A 218 19.36 -121.12 13.36
N LEU A 219 20.65 -121.29 13.03
CA LEU A 219 21.66 -120.23 13.17
C LEU A 219 21.44 -119.07 12.19
N ARG A 220 21.03 -119.36 10.95
CA ARG A 220 20.67 -118.31 9.97
C ARG A 220 19.42 -117.54 10.40
N LYS A 221 18.40 -118.25 10.91
CA LYS A 221 17.21 -117.61 11.49
C LYS A 221 17.55 -116.75 12.69
N LEU A 222 18.44 -117.21 13.58
CA LEU A 222 18.87 -116.43 14.74
C LEU A 222 19.63 -115.16 14.32
N LEU A 223 20.49 -115.22 13.30
CA LEU A 223 21.18 -114.06 12.74
C LEU A 223 20.17 -113.02 12.22
N LEU A 224 19.26 -113.44 11.34
CA LEU A 224 18.25 -112.54 10.77
C LEU A 224 17.30 -112.04 11.85
N HIS A 225 16.96 -112.86 12.84
CA HIS A 225 16.13 -112.43 13.97
C HIS A 225 16.82 -111.33 14.78
N LYS A 226 18.11 -111.49 15.13
CA LYS A 226 18.88 -110.45 15.83
C LYS A 226 18.94 -109.13 15.08
N ILE A 227 18.96 -109.18 13.75
CA ILE A 227 18.94 -107.99 12.89
C ILE A 227 17.53 -107.42 12.76
N SER A 228 16.50 -108.27 12.71
CA SER A 228 15.09 -107.85 12.65
C SER A 228 14.61 -107.12 13.90
N VAL A 229 15.24 -107.38 15.05
CA VAL A 229 14.94 -106.70 16.32
C VAL A 229 15.80 -105.44 16.54
N SER A 230 16.72 -105.13 15.62
CA SER A 230 17.47 -103.87 15.66
C SER A 230 16.53 -102.68 15.46
N GLU A 231 16.85 -101.57 16.12
CA GLU A 231 16.02 -100.37 16.11
C GLU A 231 15.78 -99.86 14.68
N GLY A 232 14.50 -99.66 14.32
CA GLY A 232 14.08 -99.17 13.00
C GLY A 232 13.96 -100.25 11.92
N VAL A 233 14.33 -101.51 12.16
CA VAL A 233 14.14 -102.60 11.18
C VAL A 233 12.74 -103.19 11.32
N ARG A 234 11.95 -103.12 10.25
CA ARG A 234 10.59 -103.69 10.20
C ARG A 234 10.60 -105.11 9.67
N SER A 235 11.39 -105.36 8.64
CA SER A 235 11.56 -106.69 8.05
C SER A 235 12.97 -106.82 7.48
N VAL A 236 13.50 -108.04 7.54
CA VAL A 236 14.77 -108.42 6.91
C VAL A 236 14.61 -109.78 6.27
N GLN A 237 15.07 -109.91 5.04
CA GLN A 237 15.07 -111.15 4.29
C GLN A 237 16.40 -111.28 3.56
N VAL A 238 16.95 -112.50 3.51
CA VAL A 238 18.11 -112.80 2.68
C VAL A 238 17.71 -113.88 1.71
N VAL A 239 17.83 -113.56 0.44
CA VAL A 239 17.40 -114.42 -0.65
C VAL A 239 18.60 -114.94 -1.41
N ARG A 240 18.57 -116.23 -1.71
CA ARG A 240 19.61 -116.92 -2.46
C ARG A 240 19.36 -116.75 -3.95
N ALA A 241 20.39 -116.34 -4.68
CA ALA A 241 20.36 -116.36 -6.14
C ALA A 241 20.77 -117.74 -6.66
N LYS A 242 20.56 -117.96 -7.96
CA LYS A 242 20.78 -119.25 -8.63
C LYS A 242 22.14 -119.91 -8.29
N PRO A 243 23.29 -119.22 -8.29
CA PRO A 243 24.57 -119.81 -7.90
C PRO A 243 24.59 -120.46 -6.51
N VAL A 244 24.01 -119.81 -5.52
CA VAL A 244 23.98 -120.32 -4.13
C VAL A 244 22.99 -121.47 -4.00
N VAL A 245 21.87 -121.41 -4.73
CA VAL A 245 20.89 -122.51 -4.79
C VAL A 245 21.47 -123.75 -5.46
N ASP A 246 22.18 -123.58 -6.58
CA ASP A 246 22.80 -124.68 -7.31
C ASP A 246 23.91 -125.37 -6.47
N ALA A 247 24.63 -124.62 -5.63
CA ALA A 247 25.71 -125.14 -4.78
C ALA A 247 25.25 -125.68 -3.40
N TYR A 248 24.26 -125.08 -2.75
CA TYR A 248 23.86 -125.38 -1.36
C TYR A 248 22.37 -125.73 -1.19
N GLY A 249 21.62 -125.85 -2.29
CA GLY A 249 20.19 -126.13 -2.30
C GLY A 249 19.29 -124.90 -2.10
N PRO A 250 17.97 -125.06 -2.30
CA PRO A 250 17.01 -123.94 -2.35
C PRO A 250 16.80 -123.22 -1.00
N GLY A 251 17.34 -123.73 0.10
CA GLY A 251 17.14 -123.14 1.43
C GLY A 251 15.70 -123.22 1.92
N LEU A 252 15.37 -122.36 2.89
CA LEU A 252 14.02 -122.19 3.43
C LEU A 252 13.10 -121.45 2.45
N PRO A 253 11.76 -121.56 2.56
CA PRO A 253 10.83 -120.78 1.74
C PRO A 253 11.07 -119.26 1.80
N GLU A 254 11.42 -118.73 2.97
CA GLU A 254 11.81 -117.32 3.15
C GLU A 254 13.19 -116.95 2.55
N GLU A 255 14.00 -117.90 2.11
CA GLU A 255 15.29 -117.65 1.44
C GLU A 255 15.17 -117.66 -0.09
N GLN A 256 13.96 -117.81 -0.62
CA GLN A 256 13.66 -117.82 -2.06
C GLN A 256 13.18 -116.46 -2.56
N ILE A 257 13.37 -116.22 -3.87
CA ILE A 257 12.94 -114.98 -4.52
C ILE A 257 11.41 -114.89 -4.47
N SER A 258 10.89 -113.91 -3.73
CA SER A 258 9.46 -113.76 -3.42
C SER A 258 8.79 -112.59 -4.15
N ASN A 259 9.55 -111.59 -4.62
CA ASN A 259 9.00 -110.39 -5.25
C ASN A 259 9.78 -109.93 -6.50
N ASP A 260 9.15 -109.07 -7.30
CA ASP A 260 9.72 -108.55 -8.55
C ASP A 260 10.86 -107.55 -8.32
N VAL A 261 10.98 -106.96 -7.13
CA VAL A 261 12.10 -106.05 -6.80
C VAL A 261 13.39 -106.86 -6.63
N GLN A 262 13.35 -107.95 -5.87
CA GLN A 262 14.47 -108.90 -5.71
C GLN A 262 14.94 -109.43 -7.05
N ARG A 263 14.01 -109.86 -7.92
CA ARG A 263 14.36 -110.35 -9.27
C ARG A 263 15.09 -109.26 -10.09
N ARG A 264 14.58 -108.03 -10.09
CA ARG A 264 15.21 -106.90 -10.79
C ARG A 264 16.58 -106.54 -10.23
N VAL A 265 16.79 -106.61 -8.92
CA VAL A 265 18.12 -106.36 -8.32
C VAL A 265 19.13 -107.44 -8.74
N ILE A 266 18.71 -108.70 -8.79
CA ILE A 266 19.57 -109.81 -9.24
C ILE A 266 19.94 -109.65 -10.72
N GLU A 267 19.00 -109.26 -11.57
CA GLU A 267 19.24 -109.06 -13.01
C GLU A 267 20.11 -107.83 -13.30
N THR A 268 19.80 -106.70 -12.65
CA THR A 268 20.51 -105.44 -12.89
C THR A 268 21.83 -105.34 -12.13
N LYS A 269 22.05 -106.17 -11.11
CA LYS A 269 23.18 -106.11 -10.18
C LYS A 269 23.27 -104.78 -9.40
N GLN A 270 22.21 -103.98 -9.39
CA GLN A 270 22.17 -102.68 -8.74
C GLN A 270 21.21 -102.69 -7.55
N LYS A 271 21.64 -102.04 -6.46
CA LYS A 271 20.79 -101.78 -5.30
C LYS A 271 19.58 -100.94 -5.73
N ILE A 272 18.38 -101.35 -5.31
CA ILE A 272 17.15 -100.59 -5.51
C ILE A 272 16.68 -100.06 -4.16
N VAL A 273 16.30 -98.78 -4.14
CA VAL A 273 15.71 -98.10 -2.98
C VAL A 273 14.35 -97.58 -3.39
N THR A 274 13.33 -97.93 -2.61
CA THR A 274 11.95 -97.47 -2.81
C THR A 274 11.40 -96.95 -1.49
N PHE A 275 10.46 -96.02 -1.57
CA PHE A 275 9.75 -95.48 -0.42
C PHE A 275 8.26 -95.82 -0.56
N ASN A 276 7.56 -96.02 0.56
CA ASN A 276 6.10 -96.08 0.55
C ASN A 276 5.48 -94.71 0.20
N GLU A 277 4.17 -94.66 -0.05
CA GLU A 277 3.47 -93.43 -0.46
C GLU A 277 3.68 -92.25 0.51
N ASP A 278 3.74 -92.53 1.82
CA ASP A 278 3.97 -91.51 2.86
C ASP A 278 5.46 -91.22 3.12
N GLY A 279 6.35 -91.99 2.49
CA GLY A 279 7.81 -91.89 2.62
C GLY A 279 8.36 -92.17 4.02
N THR A 280 7.60 -92.89 4.85
CA THR A 280 7.93 -93.31 6.23
C THR A 280 8.57 -94.69 6.29
N HIS A 281 8.53 -95.46 5.21
CA HIS A 281 9.15 -96.77 5.11
C HIS A 281 10.14 -96.76 3.95
N VAL A 282 11.39 -97.09 4.26
CA VAL A 282 12.46 -97.20 3.30
C VAL A 282 12.69 -98.67 3.00
N HIS A 283 12.35 -99.07 1.79
CA HIS A 283 12.54 -100.43 1.31
C HIS A 283 13.80 -100.51 0.45
N VAL A 284 14.78 -101.30 0.88
CA VAL A 284 16.11 -101.40 0.29
C VAL A 284 16.42 -102.84 -0.05
N VAL A 285 16.74 -103.11 -1.31
CA VAL A 285 17.18 -104.42 -1.76
C VAL A 285 18.60 -104.31 -2.31
N THR A 286 19.55 -105.01 -1.68
CA THR A 286 20.99 -104.91 -1.94
C THR A 286 21.52 -106.23 -2.51
N PRO A 287 22.16 -106.24 -3.69
CA PRO A 287 22.79 -107.44 -4.23
C PRO A 287 24.14 -107.73 -3.60
N TYR A 288 24.43 -109.01 -3.42
CA TYR A 288 25.75 -109.50 -3.03
C TYR A 288 26.43 -110.14 -4.23
N LEU A 289 27.47 -109.48 -4.72
CA LEU A 289 28.25 -109.89 -5.88
C LEU A 289 29.45 -110.72 -5.41
N ALA A 290 29.70 -111.84 -6.09
CA ALA A 290 30.90 -112.64 -5.87
C ALA A 290 32.14 -111.79 -6.20
N SER A 291 33.04 -111.62 -5.23
CA SER A 291 34.33 -110.96 -5.39
C SER A 291 35.41 -111.87 -4.83
N LYS A 292 36.64 -111.76 -5.35
CA LYS A 292 37.82 -112.41 -4.75
C LYS A 292 38.20 -111.82 -3.39
N ASP A 293 37.74 -110.61 -3.12
CA ASP A 293 37.90 -109.92 -1.85
C ASP A 293 36.64 -109.12 -1.55
N PHE A 294 35.59 -109.80 -1.08
CA PHE A 294 34.39 -109.16 -0.57
C PHE A 294 34.55 -108.96 0.94
N HIS A 295 34.93 -107.75 1.35
CA HIS A 295 35.20 -107.41 2.76
C HIS A 295 36.16 -108.39 3.46
N GLY A 296 37.23 -108.84 2.78
CA GLY A 296 38.20 -109.79 3.32
C GLY A 296 37.84 -111.27 3.12
N THR A 297 36.75 -111.59 2.41
CA THR A 297 36.32 -112.98 2.12
C THR A 297 36.33 -113.27 0.62
N ASP A 298 36.97 -114.37 0.19
CA ASP A 298 36.96 -114.83 -1.21
C ASP A 298 35.70 -115.64 -1.51
N CYS A 299 34.73 -115.01 -2.16
CA CYS A 299 33.47 -115.66 -2.52
C CYS A 299 33.63 -116.67 -3.68
N THR A 300 34.60 -116.46 -4.57
CA THR A 300 34.78 -117.27 -5.78
C THR A 300 35.34 -118.65 -5.45
N GLY A 301 36.19 -118.73 -4.42
CA GLY A 301 36.72 -120.00 -3.90
C GLY A 301 35.63 -120.90 -3.31
N CYS A 302 34.66 -120.33 -2.57
CA CYS A 302 33.59 -121.09 -1.93
C CYS A 302 32.42 -121.41 -2.88
N HIS A 303 32.02 -120.48 -3.74
CA HIS A 303 30.84 -120.64 -4.61
C HIS A 303 31.15 -121.09 -6.04
N GLN A 304 32.43 -121.15 -6.45
CA GLN A 304 32.88 -121.58 -7.79
C GLN A 304 32.18 -120.86 -8.95
N VAL A 305 32.01 -119.55 -8.82
CA VAL A 305 31.38 -118.70 -9.83
C VAL A 305 32.33 -117.59 -10.31
N GLU A 306 32.02 -117.05 -11.49
CA GLU A 306 32.73 -115.88 -12.01
C GLU A 306 32.54 -114.65 -11.13
N GLU A 307 33.59 -113.84 -11.05
CA GLU A 307 33.58 -112.57 -10.35
C GLU A 307 32.48 -111.65 -10.91
N GLY A 308 31.67 -111.08 -10.02
CA GLY A 308 30.48 -110.31 -10.37
C GLY A 308 29.20 -111.12 -10.58
N ALA A 309 29.19 -112.43 -10.34
CA ALA A 309 27.94 -113.20 -10.24
C ALA A 309 27.17 -112.82 -8.97
N VAL A 310 25.84 -112.64 -9.06
CA VAL A 310 25.01 -112.35 -7.87
C VAL A 310 24.80 -113.65 -7.09
N LEU A 311 25.24 -113.67 -5.84
CA LEU A 311 25.10 -114.80 -4.92
C LEU A 311 23.76 -114.77 -4.18
N GLY A 312 23.26 -113.57 -3.90
CA GLY A 312 21.99 -113.36 -3.24
C GLY A 312 21.67 -111.88 -3.11
N VAL A 313 20.56 -111.58 -2.46
CA VAL A 313 20.16 -110.22 -2.10
C VAL A 313 19.76 -110.19 -0.64
N SER A 314 20.01 -109.08 0.05
CA SER A 314 19.25 -108.74 1.25
C SER A 314 18.16 -107.76 0.92
N GLU A 315 16.99 -108.00 1.47
CA GLU A 315 15.87 -107.07 1.49
C GLU A 315 15.68 -106.57 2.92
N LEU A 316 15.61 -105.26 3.07
CA LEU A 316 15.43 -104.56 4.33
C LEU A 316 14.32 -103.55 4.17
N GLU A 317 13.40 -103.53 5.13
CA GLU A 317 12.43 -102.46 5.29
C GLU A 317 12.73 -101.72 6.60
N ILE A 318 13.06 -100.43 6.50
CA ILE A 318 13.32 -99.56 7.65
C ILE A 318 12.14 -98.63 7.88
N ASP A 319 11.65 -98.61 9.12
CA ASP A 319 10.61 -97.70 9.58
C ASP A 319 11.24 -96.40 10.13
N VAL A 320 10.96 -95.28 9.46
CA VAL A 320 11.38 -93.94 9.89
C VAL A 320 10.25 -93.13 10.54
N THR A 321 9.11 -93.76 10.83
CA THR A 321 7.97 -93.12 11.50
C THR A 321 8.37 -92.45 12.83
N PRO A 322 9.20 -93.05 13.70
CA PRO A 322 9.61 -92.41 14.95
C PRO A 322 10.39 -91.09 14.74
N GLN A 323 11.25 -91.04 13.71
CA GLN A 323 12.00 -89.85 13.33
C GLN A 323 11.07 -88.78 12.74
N PHE A 324 10.12 -89.19 11.90
CA PHE A 324 9.12 -88.28 11.32
C PHE A 324 8.19 -87.70 12.41
N ASP A 325 7.78 -88.50 13.40
CA ASP A 325 7.01 -88.03 14.56
C ASP A 325 7.79 -87.06 15.43
N ALA A 326 9.10 -87.31 15.62
CA ALA A 326 9.98 -86.39 16.34
C ALA A 326 10.12 -85.06 15.59
N ILE A 327 10.29 -85.11 14.25
CA ILE A 327 10.33 -83.94 13.38
C ILE A 327 8.99 -83.18 13.43
N ALA A 328 7.84 -83.88 13.37
CA ALA A 328 6.52 -83.27 13.44
C ALA A 328 6.24 -82.60 14.80
N LYS A 329 6.66 -83.22 15.92
CA LYS A 329 6.58 -82.59 17.25
C LYS A 329 7.47 -81.36 17.35
N LEU A 330 8.67 -81.40 16.74
CA LEU A 330 9.56 -80.25 16.67
C LEU A 330 8.95 -79.14 15.81
N GLU A 331 8.36 -79.48 14.66
CA GLU A 331 7.64 -78.58 13.77
C GLU A 331 6.47 -77.88 14.47
N GLN A 332 5.67 -78.62 15.26
CA GLN A 332 4.59 -78.04 16.04
C GLN A 332 5.10 -77.07 17.12
N ARG A 333 6.18 -77.43 17.83
CA ARG A 333 6.78 -76.56 18.87
C ARG A 333 7.37 -75.29 18.28
N THR A 334 8.08 -75.39 17.15
CA THR A 334 8.64 -74.22 16.47
C THR A 334 7.53 -73.35 15.87
N LEU A 335 6.45 -73.94 15.34
CA LEU A 335 5.28 -73.21 14.88
C LEU A 335 4.63 -72.40 16.01
N ILE A 336 4.42 -73.02 17.19
CA ILE A 336 3.91 -72.30 18.38
C ILE A 336 4.86 -71.18 18.78
N GLY A 337 6.17 -71.44 18.82
CA GLY A 337 7.18 -70.42 19.10
C GLY A 337 7.15 -69.25 18.11
N GLN A 338 6.97 -69.54 16.82
CA GLN A 338 6.84 -68.54 15.77
C GLN A 338 5.57 -67.71 15.92
N ILE A 339 4.43 -68.32 16.27
CA ILE A 339 3.19 -67.57 16.55
C ILE A 339 3.39 -66.61 17.72
N VAL A 340 4.00 -67.07 18.82
CA VAL A 340 4.28 -66.22 19.99
C VAL A 340 5.21 -65.06 19.62
N LEU A 341 6.28 -65.35 18.87
CA LEU A 341 7.20 -64.33 18.36
C LEU A 341 6.47 -63.33 17.46
N GLN A 342 5.57 -63.79 16.59
CA GLN A 342 4.81 -62.93 15.69
C GLN A 342 3.89 -61.98 16.46
N VAL A 343 3.20 -62.47 17.49
CA VAL A 343 2.35 -61.65 18.37
C VAL A 343 3.20 -60.60 19.09
N PHE A 344 4.36 -60.98 19.62
CA PHE A 344 5.28 -60.04 20.25
C PHE A 344 5.75 -58.95 19.26
N LEU A 345 6.24 -59.36 18.08
CA LEU A 345 6.70 -58.44 17.04
C LEU A 345 5.58 -57.54 16.54
N PHE A 346 4.34 -58.01 16.49
CA PHE A 346 3.18 -57.17 16.16
C PHE A 346 3.05 -55.99 17.13
N PHE A 347 3.00 -56.24 18.44
CA PHE A 347 2.87 -55.16 19.42
C PHE A 347 4.13 -54.29 19.51
N TYR A 348 5.31 -54.89 19.44
CA TYR A 348 6.58 -54.17 19.49
C TYR A 348 6.76 -53.22 18.30
N LEU A 349 6.53 -53.69 17.07
CA LEU A 349 6.59 -52.85 15.88
C LEU A 349 5.49 -51.79 15.88
N ALA A 350 4.28 -52.11 16.36
CA ALA A 350 3.23 -51.11 16.52
C ALA A 350 3.65 -49.98 17.49
N PHE A 351 4.33 -50.33 18.58
CA PHE A 351 4.91 -49.36 19.51
C PHE A 351 6.00 -48.50 18.86
N LEU A 352 6.95 -49.10 18.14
CA LEU A 352 8.01 -48.36 17.43
C LEU A 352 7.44 -47.42 16.37
N VAL A 353 6.55 -47.90 15.52
CA VAL A 353 5.87 -47.08 14.49
C VAL A 353 5.08 -45.95 15.14
N LYS A 354 4.40 -46.20 16.27
CA LYS A 354 3.69 -45.15 16.99
C LYS A 354 4.65 -44.08 17.52
N LYS A 355 5.73 -44.50 18.19
CA LYS A 355 6.68 -43.60 18.85
C LYS A 355 7.49 -42.76 17.84
N TYR A 356 7.98 -43.39 16.77
CA TYR A 356 8.93 -42.76 15.85
C TYR A 356 8.30 -42.20 14.58
N VAL A 357 7.07 -42.60 14.22
CA VAL A 357 6.41 -42.14 12.99
C VAL A 357 5.08 -41.45 13.29
N ALA A 358 4.17 -42.10 14.00
CA ALA A 358 2.80 -41.58 14.16
C ALA A 358 2.72 -40.35 15.10
N ASN A 359 3.40 -40.40 16.25
CA ASN A 359 3.37 -39.30 17.22
C ASN A 359 4.03 -38.02 16.65
N PRO A 360 5.24 -38.05 16.04
CA PRO A 360 5.82 -36.86 15.43
C PRO A 360 4.97 -36.30 14.28
N ALA A 361 4.35 -37.16 13.47
CA ALA A 361 3.45 -36.72 12.41
C ALA A 361 2.19 -36.02 12.96
N ASP A 362 1.66 -36.47 14.11
CA ASP A 362 0.52 -35.84 14.78
C ASP A 362 0.88 -34.48 15.40
N VAL A 363 2.09 -34.33 15.96
CA VAL A 363 2.61 -33.04 16.41
C VAL A 363 2.75 -32.08 15.23
N ALA A 364 3.37 -32.52 14.14
CA ALA A 364 3.51 -31.73 12.93
C ALA A 364 2.14 -31.25 12.42
N GLN A 365 1.13 -32.13 12.37
CA GLN A 365 -0.23 -31.75 11.98
C GLN A 365 -0.82 -30.68 12.90
N ARG A 366 -0.65 -30.80 14.22
CA ARG A 366 -1.14 -29.80 15.19
C ARG A 366 -0.47 -28.44 14.98
N ASP A 367 0.84 -28.41 14.73
CA ASP A 367 1.57 -27.16 14.48
C ASP A 367 1.09 -26.48 13.18
N PHE A 368 0.86 -27.27 12.12
CA PHE A 368 0.24 -26.78 10.89
C PHE A 368 -1.17 -26.23 11.13
N GLU A 369 -2.00 -26.89 11.94
CA GLU A 369 -3.35 -26.42 12.25
C GLU A 369 -3.35 -25.10 13.01
N LYS A 370 -2.41 -24.88 13.95
CA LYS A 370 -2.21 -23.59 14.62
C LYS A 370 -1.78 -22.50 13.64
N LEU A 371 -0.80 -22.80 12.78
CA LEU A 371 -0.33 -21.90 11.74
C LEU A 371 -1.46 -21.46 10.80
N MET A 372 -2.33 -22.40 10.38
CA MET A 372 -3.50 -22.10 9.54
C MET A 372 -4.54 -21.23 10.24
N GLN A 373 -4.60 -21.26 11.57
CA GLN A 373 -5.48 -20.41 12.39
C GLN A 373 -4.88 -19.02 12.66
N GLY A 374 -3.70 -18.71 12.11
CA GLY A 374 -3.02 -17.43 12.28
C GLY A 374 -2.24 -17.31 13.58
N ASP A 375 -2.02 -18.42 14.29
CA ASP A 375 -1.13 -18.48 15.45
C ASP A 375 0.29 -18.83 14.98
N MET A 376 1.17 -17.83 14.99
CA MET A 376 2.58 -17.92 14.60
C MET A 376 3.53 -17.60 15.76
N ASN A 377 3.04 -17.68 17.01
CA ASN A 377 3.83 -17.34 18.19
C ASN A 377 4.60 -18.52 18.75
N GLU A 378 4.06 -19.74 18.61
CA GLU A 378 4.73 -20.94 19.07
C GLU A 378 5.86 -21.36 18.12
N GLU A 379 6.98 -21.78 18.72
CA GLU A 379 8.12 -22.33 18.00
C GLU A 379 7.86 -23.77 17.59
N ILE A 380 8.14 -24.11 16.33
CA ILE A 380 8.05 -25.48 15.84
C ILE A 380 9.36 -26.21 16.18
N ASP A 381 9.26 -27.39 16.79
CA ASP A 381 10.43 -28.21 17.10
C ASP A 381 11.08 -28.76 15.82
N ILE A 382 12.25 -28.23 15.48
CA ILE A 382 13.05 -28.62 14.31
C ILE A 382 14.26 -29.50 14.66
N SER A 383 14.26 -30.11 15.85
CA SER A 383 15.39 -30.95 16.30
C SER A 383 15.54 -32.26 15.51
N GLY A 384 14.46 -32.73 14.88
CA GLY A 384 14.47 -33.93 14.02
C GLY A 384 15.38 -33.78 12.81
N ARG A 385 16.09 -34.85 12.45
CA ARG A 385 16.97 -34.91 11.25
C ARG A 385 16.49 -35.87 10.17
N ASP A 386 15.35 -36.52 10.40
CA ASP A 386 14.69 -37.39 9.42
C ASP A 386 13.83 -36.58 8.45
N GLU A 387 13.09 -37.26 7.58
CA GLU A 387 12.21 -36.63 6.59
C GLU A 387 11.12 -35.76 7.24
N LEU A 388 10.67 -36.10 8.45
CA LEU A 388 9.72 -35.26 9.20
C LEU A 388 10.40 -34.01 9.76
N GLY A 389 11.63 -34.12 10.26
CA GLY A 389 12.43 -32.97 10.66
C GLY A 389 12.69 -31.98 9.51
N VAL A 390 13.01 -32.49 8.31
CA VAL A 390 13.17 -31.66 7.10
C VAL A 390 11.84 -30.99 6.71
N LEU A 391 10.72 -31.70 6.81
CA LEU A 391 9.40 -31.13 6.58
C LEU A 391 9.15 -29.97 7.56
N LEU A 392 9.32 -30.19 8.86
CA LEU A 392 9.12 -29.19 9.91
C LEU A 392 10.04 -27.98 9.74
N CYS A 393 11.29 -28.17 9.30
CA CYS A 393 12.18 -27.08 8.94
C CYS A 393 11.62 -26.21 7.79
N GLY A 394 11.03 -26.84 6.77
CA GLY A 394 10.31 -26.14 5.70
C GLY A 394 9.10 -25.35 6.21
N VAL A 395 8.35 -25.91 7.18
CA VAL A 395 7.21 -25.22 7.83
C VAL A 395 7.69 -24.03 8.64
N GLN A 396 8.73 -24.18 9.45
CA GLN A 396 9.32 -23.09 10.24
C GLN A 396 9.84 -21.96 9.35
N THR A 397 10.44 -22.32 8.21
CA THR A 397 10.88 -21.34 7.21
C THR A 397 9.68 -20.59 6.62
N MET A 398 8.60 -21.30 6.29
CA MET A 398 7.35 -20.69 5.82
C MET A 398 6.70 -19.80 6.89
N GLN A 399 6.65 -20.24 8.15
CA GLN A 399 6.14 -19.45 9.29
C GLN A 399 6.94 -18.14 9.43
N SER A 400 8.27 -18.20 9.34
CA SER A 400 9.14 -17.02 9.36
C SER A 400 8.81 -16.05 8.22
N TYR A 401 8.71 -16.53 6.98
CA TYR A 401 8.35 -15.68 5.83
C TYR A 401 6.96 -15.06 5.97
N LEU A 402 5.97 -15.82 6.42
CA LEU A 402 4.62 -15.31 6.65
C LEU A 402 4.61 -14.24 7.74
N ARG A 403 5.35 -14.44 8.84
CA ARG A 403 5.48 -13.45 9.92
C ARG A 403 6.14 -12.16 9.43
N THR A 404 7.19 -12.25 8.63
CA THR A 404 7.84 -11.07 8.03
C THR A 404 6.87 -10.32 7.12
N ILE A 405 6.18 -11.01 6.20
CA ILE A 405 5.20 -10.38 5.29
C ILE A 405 4.10 -9.70 6.10
N VAL A 406 3.61 -10.35 7.15
CA VAL A 406 2.57 -9.82 8.03
C VAL A 406 3.04 -8.56 8.76
N ASP A 407 4.25 -8.55 9.33
CA ASP A 407 4.80 -7.37 10.00
C ASP A 407 5.04 -6.21 9.01
N GLU A 408 5.60 -6.52 7.83
CA GLU A 408 5.82 -5.57 6.73
C GLU A 408 4.51 -4.98 6.18
N VAL A 409 3.36 -5.62 6.39
CA VAL A 409 2.05 -5.08 6.01
C VAL A 409 1.40 -4.34 7.17
N VAL A 410 1.31 -4.96 8.35
CA VAL A 410 0.54 -4.43 9.48
C VAL A 410 1.19 -3.20 10.11
N THR A 411 2.51 -3.20 10.28
CA THR A 411 3.22 -2.08 10.90
C THR A 411 3.14 -0.80 10.06
N PRO A 412 3.40 -0.82 8.72
CA PRO A 412 3.19 0.34 7.86
C PRO A 412 1.74 0.80 7.78
N VAL A 413 0.77 -0.13 7.73
CA VAL A 413 -0.66 0.21 7.73
C VAL A 413 -1.08 0.94 9.00
N SER A 414 -0.57 0.53 10.18
CA SER A 414 -0.81 1.24 11.44
C SER A 414 -0.22 2.66 11.43
N LYS A 415 1.02 2.81 10.95
CA LYS A 415 1.65 4.13 10.75
C LYS A 415 0.87 4.99 9.75
N MET A 416 0.33 4.39 8.70
CA MET A 416 -0.49 5.06 7.70
C MET A 416 -1.80 5.57 8.30
N GLN A 417 -2.48 4.79 9.14
CA GLN A 417 -3.69 5.24 9.86
C GLN A 417 -3.42 6.47 10.72
N LYS A 418 -2.31 6.50 11.47
CA LYS A 418 -1.93 7.68 12.26
C LYS A 418 -1.70 8.90 11.37
N ARG A 419 -0.96 8.74 10.26
CA ARG A 419 -0.70 9.83 9.30
C ARG A 419 -1.98 10.35 8.64
N ILE A 420 -2.95 9.50 8.37
CA ILE A 420 -4.25 9.90 7.83
C ILE A 420 -5.02 10.75 8.85
N SER A 421 -5.00 10.37 10.13
CA SER A 421 -5.60 11.19 11.19
C SER A 421 -4.92 12.56 11.31
N ASP A 422 -3.59 12.59 11.29
CA ASP A 422 -2.83 13.84 11.33
C ASP A 422 -3.12 14.71 10.10
N MET A 423 -3.26 14.08 8.92
CA MET A 423 -3.66 14.77 7.68
C MET A 423 -5.05 15.41 7.82
N GLY A 424 -6.02 14.67 8.36
CA GLY A 424 -7.37 15.21 8.59
C GLY A 424 -7.38 16.47 9.45
N ASN A 425 -6.59 16.49 10.53
CA ASN A 425 -6.44 17.67 11.38
C ASN A 425 -5.81 18.86 10.63
N ARG A 426 -4.77 18.60 9.83
CA ARG A 426 -4.10 19.65 9.04
C ARG A 426 -5.01 20.22 7.97
N VAL A 427 -5.77 19.37 7.29
CA VAL A 427 -6.75 19.76 6.27
C VAL A 427 -7.87 20.61 6.88
N SER A 428 -8.37 20.25 8.07
CA SER A 428 -9.33 21.09 8.79
C SER A 428 -8.77 22.47 9.09
N GLY A 429 -7.50 22.55 9.52
CA GLY A 429 -6.82 23.83 9.76
C GLY A 429 -6.69 24.70 8.49
N VAL A 430 -6.49 24.09 7.32
CA VAL A 430 -6.49 24.83 6.04
C VAL A 430 -7.87 25.38 5.72
N ALA A 431 -8.93 24.60 5.93
CA ALA A 431 -10.31 25.04 5.70
C ALA A 431 -10.69 26.20 6.63
N ASP A 432 -10.33 26.12 7.92
CA ASP A 432 -10.57 27.19 8.89
C ASP A 432 -9.80 28.47 8.53
N ASN A 433 -8.54 28.33 8.11
CA ASN A 433 -7.73 29.47 7.66
C ASN A 433 -8.31 30.12 6.41
N ALA A 434 -8.76 29.33 5.43
CA ALA A 434 -9.41 29.86 4.23
C ALA A 434 -10.70 30.63 4.57
N ALA A 435 -11.48 30.15 5.55
CA ALA A 435 -12.65 30.88 6.03
C ALA A 435 -12.29 32.24 6.67
N ASN A 436 -11.23 32.29 7.48
CA ASN A 436 -10.72 33.52 8.08
C ASN A 436 -10.15 34.49 7.04
N GLU A 437 -9.36 33.99 6.08
CA GLU A 437 -8.79 34.80 4.99
C GLU A 437 -9.89 35.45 4.14
N ARG A 438 -10.96 34.72 3.83
CA ARG A 438 -12.12 35.27 3.12
C ARG A 438 -12.76 36.44 3.87
N GLN A 439 -12.90 36.36 5.19
CA GLN A 439 -13.41 37.47 6.00
C GLN A 439 -12.45 38.68 5.95
N HIS A 440 -11.15 38.45 6.02
CA HIS A 440 -10.16 39.53 5.91
C HIS A 440 -10.20 40.19 4.54
N ILE A 441 -10.35 39.43 3.44
CA ILE A 441 -10.50 39.99 2.10
C ILE A 441 -11.72 40.90 2.01
N GLN A 442 -12.88 40.45 2.51
CA GLN A 442 -14.09 41.29 2.53
C GLN A 442 -13.88 42.60 3.29
N GLN A 443 -13.17 42.54 4.42
CA GLN A 443 -12.83 43.75 5.17
C GLN A 443 -11.91 44.68 4.37
N ILE A 444 -10.89 44.14 3.69
CA ILE A 444 -9.98 44.95 2.86
C ILE A 444 -10.73 45.58 1.69
N VAL A 445 -11.63 44.84 1.03
CA VAL A 445 -12.50 45.37 -0.04
C VAL A 445 -13.29 46.58 0.47
N GLY A 446 -13.93 46.48 1.64
CA GLY A 446 -14.65 47.61 2.23
C GLY A 446 -13.74 48.81 2.55
N THR A 447 -12.50 48.57 3.00
CA THR A 447 -11.53 49.66 3.19
C THR A 447 -11.07 50.29 1.87
N MET A 448 -10.98 49.52 0.79
CA MET A 448 -10.61 50.01 -0.54
C MET A 448 -11.72 50.85 -1.17
N GLU A 449 -13.00 50.50 -0.96
CA GLU A 449 -14.13 51.35 -1.35
C GLU A 449 -14.07 52.71 -0.63
N GLY A 450 -13.83 52.71 0.68
CA GLY A 450 -13.65 53.94 1.46
C GLY A 450 -12.43 54.76 1.03
N PHE A 451 -11.32 54.09 0.68
CA PHE A 451 -10.13 54.73 0.14
C PHE A 451 -10.42 55.39 -1.21
N SER A 452 -11.08 54.68 -2.13
CA SER A 452 -11.46 55.22 -3.45
C SER A 452 -12.35 56.47 -3.33
N HIS A 453 -13.35 56.43 -2.44
CA HIS A 453 -14.19 57.59 -2.16
C HIS A 453 -13.37 58.77 -1.61
N SER A 454 -12.42 58.51 -0.73
CA SER A 454 -11.56 59.54 -0.15
C SER A 454 -10.65 60.19 -1.19
N VAL A 455 -10.03 59.39 -2.08
CA VAL A 455 -9.20 59.87 -3.19
C VAL A 455 -10.02 60.72 -4.16
N ALA A 456 -11.24 60.30 -4.51
CA ALA A 456 -12.15 61.09 -5.33
C ALA A 456 -12.50 62.43 -4.67
N GLY A 457 -12.72 62.44 -3.35
CA GLY A 457 -12.94 63.67 -2.58
C GLY A 457 -11.76 64.63 -2.63
N VAL A 458 -10.53 64.13 -2.46
CA VAL A 458 -9.30 64.94 -2.57
C VAL A 458 -9.13 65.51 -3.98
N ALA A 459 -9.38 64.71 -5.02
CA ALA A 459 -9.29 65.14 -6.41
C ALA A 459 -10.29 66.27 -6.74
N ASN A 460 -11.53 66.17 -6.27
CA ASN A 460 -12.53 67.21 -6.44
C ASN A 460 -12.13 68.50 -5.70
N MET A 461 -11.67 68.38 -4.45
CA MET A 461 -11.25 69.52 -3.65
C MET A 461 -10.01 70.22 -4.23
N ALA A 462 -9.10 69.47 -4.86
CA ALA A 462 -8.00 70.04 -5.65
C ALA A 462 -8.54 70.81 -6.86
N GLY A 463 -9.53 70.28 -7.58
CA GLY A 463 -10.19 70.97 -8.68
C GLY A 463 -10.81 72.31 -8.28
N ASP A 464 -11.56 72.34 -7.18
CA ASP A 464 -12.18 73.55 -6.63
C ASP A 464 -11.13 74.57 -6.20
N SER A 465 -10.09 74.12 -5.49
CA SER A 465 -8.99 75.00 -5.04
C SER A 465 -8.23 75.63 -6.22
N LEU A 466 -8.09 74.92 -7.33
CA LEU A 466 -7.48 75.48 -8.55
C LEU A 466 -8.38 76.56 -9.18
N GLY A 467 -9.69 76.37 -9.10
CA GLY A 467 -10.69 77.38 -9.46
C GLY A 467 -10.54 78.65 -8.62
N ASP A 468 -10.46 78.50 -7.30
CA ASP A 468 -10.29 79.62 -6.35
C ASP A 468 -8.97 80.37 -6.59
N ALA A 469 -7.88 79.64 -6.81
CA ALA A 469 -6.58 80.25 -7.11
C ALA A 469 -6.63 81.07 -8.42
N ARG A 470 -7.30 80.57 -9.46
CA ARG A 470 -7.50 81.31 -10.73
C ARG A 470 -8.37 82.55 -10.53
N ALA A 471 -9.42 82.46 -9.73
CA ALA A 471 -10.25 83.62 -9.40
C ALA A 471 -9.44 84.70 -8.64
N MET A 472 -8.58 84.29 -7.70
CA MET A 472 -7.69 85.21 -6.98
C MET A 472 -6.69 85.90 -7.91
N GLN A 473 -6.08 85.17 -8.86
CA GLN A 473 -5.20 85.77 -9.88
C GLN A 473 -5.91 86.89 -10.64
N GLN A 474 -7.14 86.65 -11.10
CA GLN A 474 -7.93 87.67 -11.82
C GLN A 474 -8.18 88.92 -10.96
N VAL A 475 -8.49 88.74 -9.67
CA VAL A 475 -8.71 89.85 -8.73
C VAL A 475 -7.41 90.65 -8.50
N VAL A 476 -6.27 89.97 -8.34
CA VAL A 476 -4.98 90.64 -8.15
C VAL A 476 -4.56 91.40 -9.41
N GLU A 477 -4.75 90.84 -10.61
CA GLU A 477 -4.49 91.54 -11.88
C GLU A 477 -5.35 92.80 -12.01
N ALA A 478 -6.64 92.71 -11.70
CA ALA A 478 -7.55 93.86 -11.72
C ALA A 478 -7.12 94.94 -10.73
N ASN A 479 -6.73 94.56 -9.51
CA ASN A 479 -6.27 95.50 -8.49
C ASN A 479 -4.92 96.13 -8.85
N SER A 480 -3.98 95.39 -9.42
CA SER A 480 -2.71 95.94 -9.91
C SER A 480 -2.94 97.00 -10.98
N ARG A 481 -3.86 96.76 -11.93
CA ARG A 481 -4.27 97.78 -12.91
C ARG A 481 -4.90 99.00 -12.24
N ASN A 482 -5.72 98.83 -11.20
CA ASN A 482 -6.28 99.95 -10.44
C ASN A 482 -5.20 100.77 -9.71
N MET A 483 -4.13 100.14 -9.21
CA MET A 483 -3.00 100.85 -8.61
C MET A 483 -2.27 101.72 -9.65
N GLU A 484 -2.01 101.19 -10.84
CA GLU A 484 -1.40 101.95 -11.95
C GLU A 484 -2.25 103.17 -12.34
N LEU A 485 -3.57 102.99 -12.49
CA LEU A 485 -4.50 104.08 -12.76
C LEU A 485 -4.52 105.11 -11.62
N SER A 486 -4.42 104.67 -10.37
CA SER A 486 -4.37 105.56 -9.20
C SER A 486 -3.09 106.38 -9.18
N ILE A 487 -1.92 105.79 -9.47
CA ILE A 487 -0.66 106.53 -9.60
C ILE A 487 -0.78 107.61 -10.69
N ALA A 488 -1.32 107.26 -11.86
CA ALA A 488 -1.50 108.20 -12.96
C ALA A 488 -2.45 109.36 -12.58
N ALA A 489 -3.59 109.05 -11.94
CA ALA A 489 -4.56 110.05 -11.50
C ALA A 489 -3.98 110.98 -10.43
N THR A 490 -3.29 110.41 -9.43
CA THR A 490 -2.68 111.17 -8.33
C THR A 490 -1.50 112.03 -8.82
N SER A 491 -0.72 111.55 -9.79
CA SER A 491 0.33 112.35 -10.44
C SER A 491 -0.25 113.58 -11.14
N LYS A 492 -1.39 113.41 -11.85
CA LYS A 492 -2.08 114.52 -12.50
C LYS A 492 -2.60 115.57 -11.50
N VAL A 493 -2.99 115.14 -10.30
CA VAL A 493 -3.34 116.06 -9.20
C VAL A 493 -2.11 116.86 -8.79
N ALA A 494 -0.95 116.22 -8.60
CA ALA A 494 0.30 116.90 -8.28
C ALA A 494 0.65 117.99 -9.32
N ASP A 495 0.55 117.66 -10.61
CA ASP A 495 0.79 118.60 -11.71
C ASP A 495 -0.16 119.80 -11.66
N THR A 496 -1.44 119.57 -11.35
CA THR A 496 -2.46 120.62 -11.24
C THR A 496 -2.20 121.54 -10.04
N VAL A 497 -1.79 120.97 -8.89
CA VAL A 497 -1.42 121.74 -7.69
C VAL A 497 -0.17 122.59 -7.96
N LEU A 498 0.87 122.03 -8.60
CA LEU A 498 2.06 122.77 -9.01
C LEU A 498 1.73 123.90 -9.99
N GLY A 499 0.86 123.64 -10.97
CA GLY A 499 0.36 124.67 -11.89
C GLY A 499 -0.34 125.81 -11.15
N THR A 500 -1.21 125.48 -10.19
CA THR A 500 -1.91 126.45 -9.34
C THR A 500 -0.92 127.27 -8.50
N SER A 501 0.09 126.62 -7.91
CA SER A 501 1.15 127.28 -7.15
C SER A 501 1.91 128.31 -7.99
N ARG A 502 2.19 128.01 -9.28
CA ARG A 502 2.82 128.97 -10.20
C ARG A 502 1.94 130.17 -10.47
N THR A 503 0.65 129.96 -10.75
CA THR A 503 -0.29 131.06 -10.99
C THR A 503 -0.44 131.98 -9.77
N ILE A 504 -0.44 131.43 -8.55
CA ILE A 504 -0.46 132.23 -7.31
C ILE A 504 0.88 132.95 -7.10
N SER A 505 2.01 132.33 -7.41
CA SER A 505 3.32 132.99 -7.39
C SER A 505 3.37 134.17 -8.37
N ASP A 506 2.85 134.00 -9.58
CA ASP A 506 2.77 135.07 -10.58
C ASP A 506 1.86 136.21 -10.10
N LEU A 507 0.74 135.88 -9.43
CA LEU A 507 -0.11 136.85 -8.76
C LEU A 507 0.64 137.62 -7.67
N GLY A 508 1.43 136.94 -6.84
CA GLY A 508 2.30 137.57 -5.84
C GLY A 508 3.26 138.59 -6.46
N GLY A 509 3.94 138.22 -7.55
CA GLY A 509 4.80 139.15 -8.29
C GLY A 509 4.06 140.33 -8.92
N ALA A 510 2.84 140.12 -9.42
CA ALA A 510 2.00 141.21 -9.92
C ALA A 510 1.57 142.16 -8.78
N VAL A 511 1.27 141.64 -7.61
CA VAL A 511 0.91 142.40 -6.41
C VAL A 511 2.10 143.24 -5.90
N ASP A 512 3.32 142.69 -5.92
CA ASP A 512 4.55 143.44 -5.57
C ASP A 512 4.81 144.62 -6.51
N ASN A 513 4.56 144.44 -7.82
CA ASN A 513 4.64 145.52 -8.80
C ASN A 513 3.62 146.63 -8.50
N ILE A 514 2.38 146.27 -8.14
CA ILE A 514 1.37 147.25 -7.71
C ILE A 514 1.84 147.95 -6.42
N GLY A 515 2.49 147.23 -5.51
CA GLY A 515 3.07 147.80 -4.28
C GLY A 515 4.11 148.87 -4.56
N SER A 516 4.99 148.61 -5.53
CA SER A 516 6.01 149.57 -5.98
C SER A 516 5.38 150.82 -6.62
N ILE A 517 4.32 150.65 -7.42
CA ILE A 517 3.56 151.77 -8.00
C ILE A 517 2.86 152.58 -6.89
N ALA A 518 2.22 151.92 -5.92
CA ALA A 518 1.55 152.59 -4.81
C ALA A 518 2.52 153.41 -3.96
N ASN A 519 3.74 152.91 -3.72
CA ASN A 519 4.81 153.66 -3.06
C ASN A 519 5.26 154.87 -3.88
N ALA A 520 5.45 154.73 -5.19
CA ALA A 520 5.77 155.85 -6.06
C ALA A 520 4.67 156.94 -6.05
N ILE A 521 3.39 156.55 -6.05
CA ILE A 521 2.26 157.50 -5.93
C ILE A 521 2.27 158.18 -4.55
N LYS A 522 2.61 157.45 -3.48
CA LYS A 522 2.77 158.03 -2.14
C LYS A 522 3.87 159.08 -2.12
N GLU A 523 5.04 158.80 -2.71
CA GLU A 523 6.14 159.76 -2.82
C GLU A 523 5.75 161.00 -3.63
N ILE A 524 5.03 160.82 -4.75
CA ILE A 524 4.47 161.93 -5.54
C ILE A 524 3.47 162.74 -4.71
N ALA A 525 2.59 162.09 -3.95
CA ALA A 525 1.63 162.76 -3.09
C ALA A 525 2.32 163.56 -1.98
N GLU A 526 3.37 163.03 -1.35
CA GLU A 526 4.18 163.74 -0.35
C GLU A 526 4.92 164.94 -0.95
N GLN A 527 5.52 164.80 -2.14
CA GLN A 527 6.13 165.91 -2.87
C GLN A 527 5.09 166.98 -3.26
N THR A 528 3.93 166.55 -3.74
CA THR A 528 2.83 167.45 -4.11
C THR A 528 2.31 168.20 -2.88
N ASN A 529 2.26 167.54 -1.71
CA ASN A 529 1.88 168.16 -0.44
C ASN A 529 2.87 169.25 -0.01
N LEU A 530 4.19 169.00 -0.16
CA LEU A 530 5.24 169.98 0.13
C LEU A 530 5.23 171.16 -0.85
N LEU A 531 5.02 170.89 -2.15
CA LEU A 531 4.86 171.94 -3.16
C LEU A 531 3.63 172.79 -2.91
N ALA A 532 2.50 172.17 -2.56
CA ALA A 532 1.26 172.85 -2.20
C ALA A 532 1.41 173.70 -0.93
N LEU A 533 2.15 173.20 0.07
CA LEU A 533 2.47 173.96 1.28
C LEU A 533 3.32 175.20 0.96
N ASN A 534 4.37 175.04 0.14
CA ASN A 534 5.20 176.16 -0.29
C ASN A 534 4.39 177.19 -1.11
N ALA A 535 3.50 176.73 -1.98
CA ALA A 535 2.60 177.59 -2.74
C ALA A 535 1.57 178.32 -1.84
N ALA A 536 1.04 177.65 -0.81
CA ALA A 536 0.14 178.26 0.18
C ALA A 536 0.85 179.33 1.02
N ILE A 537 2.11 179.09 1.42
CA ILE A 537 2.96 180.06 2.13
C ILE A 537 3.21 181.29 1.25
N GLU A 538 3.60 181.11 -0.01
CA GLU A 538 3.91 182.23 -0.91
C GLU A 538 2.64 183.00 -1.32
N ALA A 539 1.50 182.31 -1.45
CA ALA A 539 0.18 182.94 -1.66
C ALA A 539 -0.27 183.76 -0.44
N ALA A 540 0.01 183.31 0.79
CA ALA A 540 -0.20 184.09 2.01
C ALA A 540 0.72 185.33 2.08
N ARG A 541 1.92 185.23 1.51
CA ARG A 541 2.93 186.30 1.43
C ARG A 541 2.55 187.43 0.47
N ALA A 542 1.79 187.11 -0.58
CA ALA A 542 1.30 188.06 -1.59
C ALA A 542 0.07 188.89 -1.16
N GLY A 543 -0.46 188.69 0.06
CA GLY A 543 -1.58 189.47 0.61
C GLY A 543 -2.89 189.32 -0.19
N GLU A 544 -3.68 190.40 -0.33
CA GLU A 544 -5.02 190.36 -0.96
C GLU A 544 -5.02 189.86 -2.43
N GLN A 545 -3.91 190.01 -3.17
CA GLN A 545 -3.79 189.51 -4.56
C GLN A 545 -3.58 187.97 -4.63
N GLY A 546 -3.14 187.34 -3.54
CA GLY A 546 -2.85 185.90 -3.45
C GLY A 546 -4.02 185.03 -2.97
N ARG A 547 -5.16 185.62 -2.56
CA ARG A 547 -6.29 184.89 -1.94
C ARG A 547 -6.83 183.75 -2.79
N GLY A 548 -6.98 183.94 -4.10
CA GLY A 548 -7.44 182.88 -5.02
C GLY A 548 -6.44 181.72 -5.13
N PHE A 549 -5.14 182.03 -5.18
CA PHE A 549 -4.07 181.02 -5.23
C PHE A 549 -3.92 180.26 -3.91
N ALA A 550 -4.11 180.93 -2.77
CA ALA A 550 -4.06 180.29 -1.46
C ALA A 550 -5.15 179.21 -1.31
N VAL A 551 -6.38 179.47 -1.78
CA VAL A 551 -7.47 178.48 -1.76
C VAL A 551 -7.15 177.28 -2.64
N VAL A 552 -6.62 177.50 -3.85
CA VAL A 552 -6.22 176.40 -4.75
C VAL A 552 -5.07 175.60 -4.15
N ALA A 553 -4.06 176.24 -3.57
CA ALA A 553 -2.93 175.56 -2.94
C ALA A 553 -3.37 174.71 -1.74
N ASP A 554 -4.28 175.21 -0.90
CA ASP A 554 -4.81 174.45 0.24
C ASP A 554 -5.71 173.28 -0.21
N GLU A 555 -6.42 173.42 -1.35
CA GLU A 555 -7.19 172.32 -1.95
C GLU A 555 -6.28 171.24 -2.57
N VAL A 556 -5.19 171.63 -3.23
CA VAL A 556 -4.14 170.70 -3.72
C VAL A 556 -3.46 170.00 -2.55
N ARG A 557 -3.21 170.70 -1.43
CA ARG A 557 -2.67 170.13 -0.20
C ARG A 557 -3.59 169.05 0.38
N LYS A 558 -4.89 169.35 0.53
CA LYS A 558 -5.89 168.36 0.96
C LYS A 558 -6.02 167.17 0.02
N LEU A 559 -5.92 167.38 -1.30
CA LEU A 559 -5.94 166.30 -2.30
C LEU A 559 -4.70 165.42 -2.19
N ALA A 560 -3.53 166.01 -1.98
CA ALA A 560 -2.27 165.30 -1.75
C ALA A 560 -2.32 164.49 -0.44
N GLU A 561 -2.82 165.05 0.66
CA GLU A 561 -3.05 164.33 1.93
C GLU A 561 -4.03 163.15 1.75
N ARG A 562 -5.15 163.35 1.03
CA ARG A 562 -6.10 162.28 0.69
C ARG A 562 -5.47 161.20 -0.19
N THR A 563 -4.60 161.59 -1.14
CA THR A 563 -3.90 160.66 -2.03
C THR A 563 -2.89 159.83 -1.25
N ALA A 564 -2.11 160.45 -0.35
CA ALA A 564 -1.17 159.77 0.55
C ALA A 564 -1.88 158.81 1.53
N SER A 565 -3.05 159.20 2.04
CA SER A 565 -3.88 158.31 2.87
C SER A 565 -4.42 157.12 2.07
N SER A 566 -4.90 157.35 0.85
CA SER A 566 -5.44 156.29 -0.01
C SER A 566 -4.35 155.32 -0.47
N THR A 567 -3.14 155.80 -0.79
CA THR A 567 -2.01 154.93 -1.10
C THR A 567 -1.55 154.13 0.10
N LYS A 568 -1.61 154.69 1.32
CA LYS A 568 -1.34 153.93 2.55
C LYS A 568 -2.31 152.75 2.74
N ASP A 569 -3.61 152.95 2.48
CA ASP A 569 -4.60 151.88 2.52
C ASP A 569 -4.39 150.83 1.43
N ILE A 570 -3.97 151.26 0.22
CA ILE A 570 -3.57 150.37 -0.87
C ILE A 570 -2.34 149.55 -0.46
N THR A 571 -1.29 150.16 0.09
CA THR A 571 -0.09 149.47 0.57
C THR A 571 -0.43 148.44 1.65
N ARG A 572 -1.35 148.76 2.57
CA ARG A 572 -1.84 147.79 3.58
C ARG A 572 -2.52 146.59 2.92
N THR A 573 -3.45 146.84 2.01
CA THR A 573 -4.20 145.77 1.30
C THR A 573 -3.26 144.90 0.45
N ILE A 574 -2.23 145.49 -0.17
CA ILE A 574 -1.19 144.78 -0.90
C ILE A 574 -0.38 143.87 0.02
N GLY A 575 0.00 144.35 1.21
CA GLY A 575 0.67 143.53 2.22
C GLY A 575 -0.19 142.35 2.67
N GLU A 576 -1.50 142.55 2.83
CA GLU A 576 -2.45 141.47 3.16
C GLU A 576 -2.56 140.44 2.03
N VAL A 577 -2.70 140.87 0.76
CA VAL A 577 -2.79 139.97 -0.40
C VAL A 577 -1.48 139.22 -0.65
N SER A 578 -0.33 139.88 -0.46
CA SER A 578 1.01 139.27 -0.56
C SER A 578 1.16 138.17 0.50
N ALA A 579 0.83 138.47 1.76
CA ALA A 579 0.87 137.47 2.84
C ALA A 579 -0.06 136.28 2.59
N ILE A 580 -1.26 136.50 2.05
CA ILE A 580 -2.20 135.43 1.66
C ILE A 580 -1.63 134.60 0.50
N SER A 581 -1.00 135.24 -0.48
CA SER A 581 -0.40 134.57 -1.64
C SER A 581 0.77 133.68 -1.23
N ASP A 582 1.66 134.17 -0.37
CA ASP A 582 2.77 133.40 0.20
C ASP A 582 2.28 132.20 1.01
N ALA A 583 1.26 132.41 1.86
CA ALA A 583 0.63 131.32 2.62
C ALA A 583 0.01 130.27 1.69
N ALA A 584 -0.65 130.69 0.60
CA ALA A 584 -1.24 129.78 -0.38
C ALA A 584 -0.17 128.99 -1.16
N VAL A 585 0.93 129.62 -1.57
CA VAL A 585 2.07 128.92 -2.21
C VAL A 585 2.65 127.87 -1.25
N LYS A 586 2.83 128.22 0.03
CA LYS A 586 3.31 127.26 1.04
C LYS A 586 2.35 126.07 1.19
N SER A 587 1.04 126.31 1.33
CA SER A 587 0.05 125.22 1.43
C SER A 587 0.00 124.35 0.17
N MET A 588 0.21 124.91 -1.02
CA MET A 588 0.30 124.13 -2.25
C MET A 588 1.56 123.26 -2.28
N HIS A 589 2.69 123.74 -1.75
CA HIS A 589 3.91 122.93 -1.62
C HIS A 589 3.72 121.76 -0.64
N ASP A 590 3.11 122.02 0.52
CA ASP A 590 2.77 120.98 1.50
C ASP A 590 1.82 119.93 0.88
N ALA A 591 0.82 120.37 0.10
CA ALA A 591 -0.09 119.47 -0.61
C ALA A 591 0.62 118.58 -1.66
N VAL A 592 1.63 119.09 -2.35
CA VAL A 592 2.45 118.27 -3.27
C VAL A 592 3.21 117.18 -2.49
N ALA A 593 3.80 117.52 -1.34
CA ALA A 593 4.50 116.54 -0.51
C ALA A 593 3.57 115.43 0.03
N GLU A 594 2.33 115.78 0.39
CA GLU A 594 1.31 114.80 0.76
C GLU A 594 0.92 113.89 -0.42
N VAL A 595 0.77 114.45 -1.61
CA VAL A 595 0.47 113.70 -2.85
C VAL A 595 1.60 112.72 -3.20
N GLU A 596 2.87 113.14 -3.09
CA GLU A 596 4.03 112.26 -3.28
C GLU A 596 4.06 111.11 -2.28
N THR A 597 3.73 111.39 -1.02
CA THR A 597 3.58 110.37 0.02
C THR A 597 2.47 109.38 -0.34
N GLY A 598 1.34 109.86 -0.86
CA GLY A 598 0.25 109.04 -1.35
C GLY A 598 0.67 108.11 -2.50
N ILE A 599 1.42 108.63 -3.49
CA ILE A 599 1.96 107.82 -4.60
C ILE A 599 2.89 106.71 -4.07
N SER A 600 3.72 107.02 -3.08
CA SER A 600 4.61 106.03 -2.44
C SER A 600 3.82 104.89 -1.78
N LEU A 601 2.74 105.21 -1.05
CA LEU A 601 1.87 104.21 -0.44
C LEU A 601 1.15 103.34 -1.48
N ILE A 602 0.68 103.92 -2.58
CA ILE A 602 0.04 103.18 -3.67
C ILE A 602 1.02 102.21 -4.33
N ARG A 603 2.29 102.62 -4.55
CA ARG A 603 3.34 101.73 -5.06
C ARG A 603 3.61 100.57 -4.11
N LYS A 604 3.71 100.84 -2.80
CA LYS A 604 3.90 99.80 -1.78
C LYS A 604 2.72 98.80 -1.76
N ASN A 605 1.49 99.27 -1.93
CA ASN A 605 0.34 98.38 -2.09
C ASN A 605 0.44 97.51 -3.36
N GLY A 606 0.92 98.08 -4.46
CA GLY A 606 1.21 97.34 -5.69
C GLY A 606 2.25 96.23 -5.51
N GLU A 607 3.30 96.48 -4.72
CA GLU A 607 4.29 95.45 -4.35
C GLU A 607 3.65 94.31 -3.56
N GLY A 608 2.79 94.62 -2.57
CA GLY A 608 2.05 93.60 -1.82
C GLY A 608 1.12 92.75 -2.70
N LEU A 609 0.48 93.36 -3.71
CA LEU A 609 -0.32 92.61 -4.69
C LEU A 609 0.54 91.65 -5.52
N LYS A 610 1.78 92.02 -5.86
CA LYS A 610 2.72 91.13 -6.55
C LYS A 610 3.09 89.91 -5.70
N GLU A 611 3.34 90.09 -4.41
CA GLU A 611 3.60 88.97 -3.49
C GLU A 611 2.41 88.01 -3.41
N ILE A 612 1.17 88.53 -3.41
CA ILE A 612 -0.05 87.71 -3.44
C ILE A 612 -0.15 86.93 -4.75
N MET A 613 0.19 87.55 -5.89
CA MET A 613 0.22 86.86 -7.19
C MET A 613 1.19 85.67 -7.18
N ASP A 614 2.41 85.88 -6.68
CA ASP A 614 3.44 84.84 -6.61
C ASP A 614 3.02 83.70 -5.66
N ALA A 615 2.43 84.04 -4.51
CA ALA A 615 1.87 83.06 -3.59
C ALA A 615 0.74 82.23 -4.23
N THR A 616 -0.16 82.88 -4.97
CA THR A 616 -1.27 82.22 -5.66
C THR A 616 -0.78 81.28 -6.77
N ASN A 617 0.25 81.69 -7.52
CA ASN A 617 0.92 80.82 -8.50
C ASN A 617 1.51 79.57 -7.84
N SER A 618 2.17 79.71 -6.69
CA SER A 618 2.70 78.58 -5.94
C SER A 618 1.60 77.64 -5.44
N VAL A 619 0.47 78.19 -4.98
CA VAL A 619 -0.71 77.40 -4.58
C VAL A 619 -1.25 76.59 -5.76
N SER A 620 -1.44 77.21 -6.93
CA SER A 620 -1.88 76.50 -8.15
C SER A 620 -0.97 75.32 -8.51
N GLN A 621 0.35 75.52 -8.49
CA GLN A 621 1.32 74.44 -8.75
C GLN A 621 1.20 73.28 -7.75
N ARG A 622 1.07 73.59 -6.45
CA ARG A 622 0.91 72.56 -5.42
C ARG A 622 -0.40 71.77 -5.60
N ILE A 623 -1.46 72.44 -6.01
CA ILE A 623 -2.76 71.81 -6.29
C ILE A 623 -2.67 70.87 -7.50
N GLU A 624 -1.96 71.26 -8.56
CA GLU A 624 -1.71 70.37 -9.71
C GLU A 624 -0.95 69.11 -9.30
N HIS A 625 0.05 69.22 -8.41
CA HIS A 625 0.72 68.06 -7.83
C HIS A 625 -0.23 67.17 -7.00
N ILE A 626 -1.13 67.76 -6.20
CA ILE A 626 -2.14 66.99 -5.43
C ILE A 626 -3.09 66.24 -6.37
N ALA A 627 -3.55 66.88 -7.44
CA ALA A 627 -4.40 66.25 -8.44
C ALA A 627 -3.69 65.09 -9.14
N GLY A 628 -2.42 65.25 -9.51
CA GLY A 628 -1.57 64.18 -10.05
C GLY A 628 -1.43 63.00 -9.09
N ALA A 629 -1.06 63.26 -7.84
CA ALA A 629 -0.93 62.24 -6.80
C ALA A 629 -2.26 61.50 -6.53
N SER A 630 -3.40 62.22 -6.56
CA SER A 630 -4.72 61.62 -6.39
C SER A 630 -5.06 60.67 -7.53
N LYS A 631 -4.69 61.02 -8.78
CA LYS A 631 -4.85 60.13 -9.94
C LYS A 631 -4.02 58.85 -9.79
N GLU A 632 -2.75 58.97 -9.43
CA GLU A 632 -1.88 57.81 -9.19
C GLU A 632 -2.41 56.92 -8.06
N GLN A 633 -2.90 57.50 -6.96
CA GLN A 633 -3.52 56.76 -5.86
C GLN A 633 -4.77 56.00 -6.32
N SER A 634 -5.60 56.59 -7.19
CA SER A 634 -6.77 55.92 -7.76
C SER A 634 -6.38 54.72 -8.62
N GLU A 635 -5.35 54.85 -9.46
CA GLU A 635 -4.83 53.76 -10.29
C GLU A 635 -4.24 52.63 -9.43
N ALA A 636 -3.49 52.98 -8.38
CA ALA A 636 -2.97 52.01 -7.41
C ALA A 636 -4.10 51.28 -6.65
N GLY A 637 -5.14 52.00 -6.22
CA GLY A 637 -6.31 51.43 -5.55
C GLY A 637 -7.08 50.45 -6.43
N ALA A 638 -7.21 50.74 -7.73
CA ALA A 638 -7.81 49.83 -8.70
C ALA A 638 -7.00 48.53 -8.85
N SER A 639 -5.67 48.63 -8.88
CA SER A 639 -4.76 47.47 -8.95
C SER A 639 -4.85 46.60 -7.69
N VAL A 640 -4.94 47.22 -6.51
CA VAL A 640 -5.16 46.48 -5.25
C VAL A 640 -6.50 45.75 -5.27
N SER A 641 -7.57 46.40 -5.76
CA SER A 641 -8.88 45.76 -5.87
C SER A 641 -8.86 44.54 -6.79
N ALA A 642 -8.22 44.63 -7.96
CA ALA A 642 -8.06 43.49 -8.87
C ALA A 642 -7.23 42.35 -8.24
N SER A 643 -6.23 42.69 -7.42
CA SER A 643 -5.44 41.69 -6.68
C SER A 643 -6.27 40.99 -5.61
N LEU A 644 -7.19 41.69 -4.95
CA LEU A 644 -8.11 41.10 -3.96
C LEU A 644 -9.09 40.13 -4.60
N ASP A 645 -9.61 40.41 -5.79
CA ASP A 645 -10.47 39.47 -6.54
C ASP A 645 -9.72 38.17 -6.85
N SER A 646 -8.46 38.28 -7.28
CA SER A 646 -7.61 37.11 -7.54
C SER A 646 -7.33 36.32 -6.26
N LEU A 647 -7.09 37.01 -5.15
CA LEU A 647 -6.84 36.40 -3.85
C LEU A 647 -8.10 35.71 -3.30
N SER A 648 -9.28 36.28 -3.53
CA SER A 648 -10.57 35.64 -3.19
C SER A 648 -10.74 34.32 -3.94
N SER A 649 -10.46 34.28 -5.23
CA SER A 649 -10.51 33.05 -6.03
C SER A 649 -9.54 31.99 -5.52
N LEU A 650 -8.35 32.39 -5.06
CA LEU A 650 -7.35 31.47 -4.50
C LEU A 650 -7.82 30.88 -3.16
N VAL A 651 -8.44 31.70 -2.31
CA VAL A 651 -8.99 31.26 -1.02
C VAL A 651 -10.12 30.24 -1.23
N ASP A 652 -11.01 30.49 -2.20
CA ASP A 652 -12.06 29.52 -2.55
C ASP A 652 -11.46 28.21 -3.08
N SER A 653 -10.42 28.29 -3.91
CA SER A 653 -9.68 27.11 -4.39
C SER A 653 -9.02 26.33 -3.24
N ASN A 654 -8.46 27.02 -2.25
CA ASN A 654 -7.85 26.39 -1.08
C ASN A 654 -8.91 25.68 -0.21
N ALA A 655 -10.07 26.31 -0.03
CA ALA A 655 -11.18 25.70 0.70
C ALA A 655 -11.69 24.43 -0.01
N GLN A 656 -11.82 24.48 -1.33
CA GLN A 656 -12.23 23.32 -2.13
C GLN A 656 -11.18 22.19 -2.07
N ALA A 657 -9.89 22.52 -2.23
CA ALA A 657 -8.81 21.54 -2.13
C ALA A 657 -8.76 20.88 -0.73
N ALA A 658 -9.08 21.62 0.33
CA ALA A 658 -9.19 21.05 1.67
C ALA A 658 -10.35 20.04 1.78
N ILE A 659 -11.51 20.34 1.18
CA ILE A 659 -12.65 19.41 1.16
C ILE A 659 -12.30 18.11 0.42
N GLU A 660 -11.65 18.23 -0.74
CA GLU A 660 -11.22 17.08 -1.54
C GLU A 660 -10.18 16.23 -0.80
N ALA A 661 -9.15 16.87 -0.24
CA ALA A 661 -8.12 16.19 0.53
C ALA A 661 -8.69 15.46 1.76
N LYS A 662 -9.74 16.02 2.39
CA LYS A 662 -10.46 15.34 3.48
C LYS A 662 -11.14 14.07 2.98
N GLY A 663 -11.84 14.14 1.85
CA GLY A 663 -12.49 12.98 1.23
C GLY A 663 -11.50 11.86 0.91
N GLU A 664 -10.38 12.20 0.27
CA GLU A 664 -9.31 11.23 -0.04
C GLU A 664 -8.69 10.62 1.23
N ALA A 665 -8.46 11.43 2.27
CA ALA A 665 -7.96 10.94 3.54
C ALA A 665 -8.92 9.94 4.20
N GLU A 666 -10.23 10.18 4.14
CA GLU A 666 -11.25 9.26 4.64
C GLU A 666 -11.27 7.93 3.85
N GLU A 667 -11.11 7.97 2.53
CA GLU A 667 -11.02 6.77 1.70
C GLU A 667 -9.75 5.96 1.99
N LEU A 668 -8.59 6.63 2.09
CA LEU A 668 -7.34 6.00 2.50
C LEU A 668 -7.46 5.37 3.90
N GLY A 669 -8.19 6.04 4.80
CA GLY A 669 -8.49 5.52 6.14
C GLY A 669 -9.25 4.20 6.10
N LYS A 670 -10.30 4.14 5.27
CA LYS A 670 -11.08 2.90 5.04
C LYS A 670 -10.21 1.79 4.44
N ALA A 671 -9.41 2.11 3.42
CA ALA A 671 -8.51 1.14 2.79
C ALA A 671 -7.47 0.58 3.78
N ALA A 672 -6.88 1.42 4.63
CA ALA A 672 -5.95 0.99 5.66
C ALA A 672 -6.62 0.08 6.70
N VAL A 673 -7.86 0.37 7.11
CA VAL A 673 -8.64 -0.52 7.99
C VAL A 673 -8.89 -1.88 7.33
N GLU A 674 -9.26 -1.92 6.05
CA GLU A 674 -9.52 -3.16 5.34
C GLU A 674 -8.23 -3.99 5.12
N LEU A 675 -7.09 -3.36 4.81
CA LEU A 675 -5.79 -4.03 4.75
C LEU A 675 -5.41 -4.64 6.11
N ARG A 676 -5.62 -3.90 7.20
CA ARG A 676 -5.38 -4.40 8.55
C ARG A 676 -6.27 -5.61 8.88
N LYS A 677 -7.57 -5.56 8.52
CA LYS A 677 -8.50 -6.69 8.68
C LYS A 677 -8.13 -7.87 7.79
N ALA A 678 -7.60 -7.66 6.59
CA ALA A 678 -7.15 -8.72 5.71
C ALA A 678 -5.91 -9.45 6.27
N GLY A 679 -5.05 -8.73 6.99
CA GLY A 679 -3.94 -9.31 7.77
C GLY A 679 -4.38 -10.00 9.07
N TYR A 680 -5.55 -9.66 9.63
CA TYR A 680 -6.00 -10.13 10.95
C TYR A 680 -6.16 -11.65 11.11
N PRO A 681 -6.69 -12.40 10.11
CA PRO A 681 -6.70 -13.87 10.15
C PRO A 681 -5.30 -14.50 10.18
N LEU A 682 -4.25 -13.72 9.87
CA LEU A 682 -2.84 -14.13 9.96
C LEU A 682 -2.14 -13.53 11.20
N THR A 683 -2.82 -12.71 12.02
CA THR A 683 -2.25 -12.05 13.20
C THR A 683 -3.10 -12.28 14.45
N LYS A 684 -3.44 -13.53 14.77
CA LYS A 684 -3.69 -13.85 16.20
C LYS A 684 -2.43 -13.66 17.05
N CYS A 685 -1.30 -13.27 16.44
CA CYS A 685 -0.26 -12.50 17.10
C CYS A 685 -0.86 -11.31 17.86
N ALA A 686 -0.96 -11.44 19.18
CA ALA A 686 -1.09 -10.31 20.07
C ALA A 686 0.03 -9.32 19.72
N ILE A 687 -0.34 -8.21 19.07
CA ILE A 687 0.50 -7.03 19.06
C ILE A 687 0.37 -6.49 20.48
N GLY A 688 1.27 -6.96 21.35
CA GLY A 688 1.47 -6.41 22.69
C GLY A 688 1.96 -4.97 22.63
#